data_AF-A0A3R7DG55-F1
#
_entry.id   AF-A0A3R7DG55-F1
#
_cell.length_a   1.000
_cell.length_b   1.000
_cell.length_c   1.000
_cell.angle_alpha   90.00
_cell.angle_beta   90.00
_cell.angle_gamma   90.00
#
_symmetry.space_group_name_H-M   'P 1'
#
loop_
_entity.id
_entity.type
_entity.pdbx_description
1 polymer ?
#
loop_
_entity_poly.entity_id
_entity_poly.type
_entity_poly.pdbx_seq_one_letter_code
_entity_poly.pdbx_strand_id
1 'polypeptide(L)'
;MKPVNCPALLRAFSRTLTIPGSSTTQIPSAFTFAVLADPQLGLLEYYVEKRPLPHHWDRELQKLNKSIALLNRLSPKPTFVVACGDLVNAVVGDPYREPQTADLLSAFNNLDPCIGLVTLPGNHDVGDSPTMDTIREHTAIWGDDYYSFRVNHVEFLVLNSQYLWDDSKCEPASINFKKWFDDQLVQLKNKPGVVPIVLQHIPFFEREPNEPDDYFNIPTKNRFDFMSRLYAVGVRHVFAGHLHHNSVLTWLPAEPVPVNATHKATPLNMITTSSVCVPLGADPPGFRLVHVSVDGSVQHAYWTLDELKALLSRVFIPRILFAVSFQQTFRYLPRWAACVRQRLGSKFIPPLSVFRQRPLGTSARPTDGFEGLKSSSSTVHKIRKAVNSSVDSQPQLSDPNLRFGVTLTTGQQVKKRSDKNATQPKESGFLSVSAYGISQMIDLNAVRAEFTLRDHSYHSVRLPSDISHEVLLLSGNQASDPNAQSDVFIFQNGVIVFWNLPESEHKVFISRVRKYCREVVSESRIEREDLRYCFSDEHTRLVGEDIYLQNHEGRVQSHDFHTDERIEQPGDSAATATPSSKHRVDQMVMNQSPEKGLHLVPVEDPIRLEQFAFSEALALSVKLALLENSFDSVAVQMEPWIERMKNGFGLNFPRSSVLKKTGELFTIRHLLNISTSMIETPDFYWDRPEVESLYTQLRTVLSVPTRTRVLNSRLNMCCELTEILSNHLQSRHACRLEWMIILLILVEVAFEAFYYYERRQEKKQLSIST
;
A
#
# COMPACT_ATOMS: atom_id res chain seq x y z
N MET A 1 -32.89 6.34 28.09
CA MET A 1 -31.61 6.64 28.76
C MET A 1 -31.72 7.30 30.13
N LYS A 2 -31.16 6.66 31.18
CA LYS A 2 -30.60 7.40 32.31
C LYS A 2 -29.39 8.17 31.77
N PRO A 3 -29.23 9.48 32.05
CA PRO A 3 -28.09 10.24 31.53
C PRO A 3 -26.80 9.64 32.09
N VAL A 4 -26.01 8.97 31.25
CA VAL A 4 -24.62 8.64 31.57
C VAL A 4 -23.90 9.99 31.63
N ASN A 5 -23.61 10.45 32.85
CA ASN A 5 -22.92 11.70 33.05
C ASN A 5 -21.44 11.49 32.65
N CYS A 6 -21.03 12.07 31.53
CA CYS A 6 -19.64 12.11 31.08
C CYS A 6 -19.10 13.53 31.34
N PRO A 7 -18.39 13.78 32.46
CA PRO A 7 -17.95 15.12 32.87
C PRO A 7 -17.01 15.79 31.87
N ALA A 8 -16.27 14.99 31.10
CA ALA A 8 -15.38 15.51 30.06
C ALA A 8 -16.14 16.04 28.83
N LEU A 9 -17.38 15.57 28.57
CA LEU A 9 -18.15 15.96 27.38
C LEU A 9 -18.64 17.41 27.53
N LEU A 10 -18.14 18.28 26.66
CA LEU A 10 -18.53 19.68 26.58
C LEU A 10 -19.60 19.83 25.51
N ARG A 11 -20.84 20.11 25.95
CA ARG A 11 -21.99 20.31 25.05
C ARG A 11 -22.15 21.77 24.69
N ALA A 12 -22.26 22.05 23.39
CA ALA A 12 -22.56 23.38 22.89
C ALA A 12 -24.06 23.66 23.07
N PHE A 13 -24.36 24.88 23.50
CA PHE A 13 -25.73 25.39 23.59
C PHE A 13 -25.77 26.79 23.00
N SER A 14 -26.84 27.10 22.26
CA SER A 14 -26.97 28.39 21.57
C SER A 14 -25.78 28.68 20.63
N ARG A 15 -25.29 27.63 19.96
CA ARG A 15 -24.23 27.66 18.94
C ARG A 15 -22.86 28.12 19.45
N THR A 16 -22.64 28.05 20.76
CA THR A 16 -21.38 28.45 21.41
C THR A 16 -20.92 27.39 22.41
N LEU A 17 -19.61 27.19 22.52
CA LEU A 17 -18.98 26.32 23.52
C LEU A 17 -17.86 27.06 24.27
N THR A 18 -17.64 26.72 25.54
CA THR A 18 -16.52 27.23 26.35
C THR A 18 -15.67 26.07 26.86
N ILE A 19 -14.36 26.11 26.64
CA ILE A 19 -13.43 25.10 27.16
C ILE A 19 -12.99 25.49 28.58
N PRO A 20 -13.12 24.58 29.58
CA PRO A 20 -12.65 24.85 30.94
C PRO A 20 -11.15 25.18 30.97
N GLY A 21 -10.78 26.26 31.68
CA GLY A 21 -9.38 26.67 31.84
C GLY A 21 -8.78 27.44 30.65
N SER A 22 -9.50 27.64 29.53
CA SER A 22 -9.07 28.58 28.50
C SER A 22 -9.30 30.01 28.98
N SER A 23 -8.24 30.68 29.45
CA SER A 23 -8.33 32.10 29.78
C SER A 23 -8.44 32.91 28.50
N THR A 24 -9.49 33.73 28.36
CA THR A 24 -9.62 34.78 27.33
C THR A 24 -8.63 35.95 27.56
N THR A 25 -7.61 35.76 28.38
CA THR A 25 -6.56 36.76 28.63
C THR A 25 -5.80 37.04 27.34
N GLN A 26 -5.50 38.32 27.10
CA GLN A 26 -4.95 38.84 25.85
C GLN A 26 -3.54 38.32 25.47
N ILE A 27 -2.94 37.41 26.26
CA ILE A 27 -1.60 36.90 26.01
C ILE A 27 -1.73 35.59 25.23
N PRO A 28 -1.33 35.54 23.95
CA PRO A 28 -1.34 34.30 23.18
C PRO A 28 -0.43 33.27 23.85
N SER A 29 -0.95 32.06 24.07
CA SER A 29 -0.17 30.94 24.60
C SER A 29 -0.30 29.73 23.68
N ALA A 30 0.79 28.99 23.55
CA ALA A 30 0.80 27.77 22.76
C ALA A 30 0.01 26.68 23.49
N PHE A 31 -0.73 25.88 22.73
CA PHE A 31 -1.52 24.78 23.28
C PHE A 31 -1.59 23.62 22.28
N THR A 32 -2.00 22.47 22.76
CA THR A 32 -2.14 21.25 21.95
C THR A 32 -3.54 20.70 22.10
N PHE A 33 -4.17 20.27 21.03
CA PHE A 33 -5.40 19.50 21.05
C PHE A 33 -5.24 18.20 20.27
N ALA A 34 -6.13 17.23 20.50
CA ALA A 34 -6.11 15.96 19.76
C ALA A 34 -7.37 15.81 18.91
N VAL A 35 -7.24 15.12 17.78
CA VAL A 35 -8.34 14.77 16.87
C VAL A 35 -8.46 13.25 16.85
N LEU A 36 -9.59 12.75 17.36
CA LEU A 36 -10.08 11.39 17.19
C LEU A 36 -11.08 11.42 16.03
N ALA A 37 -10.99 10.50 15.09
CA ALA A 37 -11.97 10.35 14.02
C ALA A 37 -12.63 8.97 14.09
N ASP A 38 -13.89 8.91 13.70
CA ASP A 38 -14.67 7.70 13.46
C ASP A 38 -14.51 6.62 14.56
N PRO A 39 -14.86 6.88 15.84
CA PRO A 39 -14.91 5.83 16.86
C PRO A 39 -15.84 4.68 16.47
N GLN A 40 -16.96 5.02 15.82
CA GLN A 40 -17.92 4.18 15.11
C GLN A 40 -18.09 2.77 15.70
N LEU A 41 -18.45 2.70 16.99
CA LEU A 41 -18.61 1.43 17.69
C LEU A 41 -19.62 0.55 16.95
N GLY A 42 -19.23 -0.70 16.65
CA GLY A 42 -20.08 -1.68 15.96
C GLY A 42 -19.81 -1.80 14.46
N LEU A 43 -18.84 -1.06 13.90
CA LEU A 43 -18.46 -1.16 12.49
C LEU A 43 -17.71 -2.46 12.17
N LEU A 44 -16.84 -2.95 13.07
CA LEU A 44 -15.89 -4.02 12.76
C LEU A 44 -16.59 -5.32 12.38
N GLU A 45 -17.52 -5.77 13.22
CA GLU A 45 -18.23 -7.03 12.97
C GLU A 45 -19.26 -6.90 11.86
N TYR A 46 -19.87 -5.71 11.73
CA TYR A 46 -20.87 -5.42 10.70
C TYR A 46 -20.28 -5.33 9.30
N TYR A 47 -19.30 -4.44 9.10
CA TYR A 47 -18.83 -4.06 7.76
C TYR A 47 -17.58 -4.84 7.33
N VAL A 48 -16.59 -4.93 8.23
CA VAL A 48 -15.29 -5.55 7.91
C VAL A 48 -15.39 -7.08 7.92
N GLU A 49 -15.98 -7.65 8.97
CA GLU A 49 -16.08 -9.11 9.13
C GLU A 49 -17.41 -9.70 8.61
N LYS A 50 -18.42 -8.85 8.39
CA LYS A 50 -19.75 -9.26 7.88
C LYS A 50 -20.39 -10.41 8.66
N ARG A 51 -20.28 -10.37 9.99
CA ARG A 51 -20.84 -11.41 10.88
C ARG A 51 -22.37 -11.34 10.93
N PRO A 52 -23.05 -12.48 11.15
CA PRO A 52 -24.47 -12.48 11.47
C PRO A 52 -24.72 -11.80 12.82
N LEU A 53 -25.95 -11.28 13.00
CA LEU A 53 -26.39 -10.70 14.27
C LEU A 53 -26.37 -11.75 15.41
N PRO A 54 -26.11 -11.35 16.66
CA PRO A 54 -25.87 -9.97 17.12
C PRO A 54 -24.42 -9.52 16.92
N HIS A 55 -24.24 -8.23 16.57
CA HIS A 55 -22.91 -7.62 16.47
C HIS A 55 -22.40 -7.16 17.82
N HIS A 56 -21.10 -7.34 18.06
CA HIS A 56 -20.40 -6.89 19.26
C HIS A 56 -19.37 -5.81 18.90
N TRP A 57 -19.08 -4.92 19.85
CA TRP A 57 -18.13 -3.82 19.69
C TRP A 57 -17.03 -3.78 20.76
N ASP A 58 -16.79 -4.91 21.44
CA ASP A 58 -15.80 -5.03 22.51
C ASP A 58 -14.37 -4.67 22.04
N ARG A 59 -14.06 -5.02 20.79
CA ARG A 59 -12.74 -4.79 20.18
C ARG A 59 -12.53 -3.32 19.83
N GLU A 60 -13.54 -2.65 19.28
CA GLU A 60 -13.53 -1.20 19.10
C GLU A 60 -13.43 -0.49 20.45
N LEU A 61 -14.20 -0.93 21.44
CA LEU A 61 -14.17 -0.36 22.79
C LEU A 61 -12.78 -0.51 23.44
N GLN A 62 -12.11 -1.64 23.24
CA GLN A 62 -10.73 -1.84 23.72
C GLN A 62 -9.75 -0.84 23.08
N LYS A 63 -9.87 -0.58 21.77
CA LYS A 63 -9.02 0.39 21.05
C LYS A 63 -9.31 1.82 21.52
N LEU A 64 -10.58 2.18 21.69
CA LEU A 64 -10.96 3.48 22.21
C LEU A 64 -10.42 3.71 23.64
N ASN A 65 -10.61 2.73 24.54
CA ASN A 65 -10.08 2.79 25.90
C ASN A 65 -8.55 2.90 25.92
N LYS A 66 -7.85 2.19 25.03
CA LYS A 66 -6.39 2.34 24.86
C LYS A 66 -6.01 3.76 24.42
N SER A 67 -6.79 4.35 23.52
CA SER A 67 -6.58 5.72 23.03
C SER A 67 -6.75 6.76 24.13
N ILE A 68 -7.82 6.64 24.91
CA ILE A 68 -8.10 7.50 26.07
C ILE A 68 -6.99 7.37 27.13
N ALA A 69 -6.55 6.14 27.42
CA ALA A 69 -5.44 5.92 28.35
C ALA A 69 -4.13 6.55 27.86
N LEU A 70 -3.88 6.59 26.54
CA LEU A 70 -2.72 7.27 25.98
C LEU A 70 -2.85 8.80 26.07
N LEU A 71 -4.03 9.35 25.75
CA LEU A 71 -4.31 10.79 25.88
C LEU A 71 -4.09 11.29 27.32
N ASN A 72 -4.58 10.54 28.31
CA ASN A 72 -4.40 10.87 29.73
C ASN A 72 -2.94 10.86 30.18
N ARG A 73 -2.07 10.12 29.48
CA ARG A 73 -0.63 9.99 29.79
C ARG A 73 0.24 11.03 29.10
N LEU A 74 -0.30 11.82 28.16
CA LEU A 74 0.46 12.86 27.47
C LEU A 74 0.89 13.96 28.46
N SER A 75 2.12 14.46 28.28
CA SER A 75 2.67 15.56 29.08
C SER A 75 3.38 16.56 28.16
N PRO A 76 2.84 17.80 28.00
CA PRO A 76 1.60 18.30 28.58
C PRO A 76 0.35 17.57 28.04
N LYS A 77 -0.73 17.56 28.84
CA LYS A 77 -2.03 17.04 28.39
C LYS A 77 -2.62 17.95 27.30
N PRO A 78 -3.37 17.40 26.33
CA PRO A 78 -4.14 18.21 25.40
C PRO A 78 -5.17 19.08 26.13
N THR A 79 -5.39 20.30 25.66
CA THR A 79 -6.41 21.22 26.19
C THR A 79 -7.81 20.68 25.94
N PHE A 80 -8.03 20.12 24.76
CA PHE A 80 -9.25 19.41 24.42
C PHE A 80 -8.95 18.31 23.40
N VAL A 81 -9.92 17.41 23.24
CA VAL A 81 -9.97 16.36 22.24
C VAL A 81 -11.26 16.57 21.45
N VAL A 82 -11.18 16.50 20.12
CA VAL A 82 -12.37 16.48 19.27
C VAL A 82 -12.60 15.07 18.73
N ALA A 83 -13.84 14.58 18.79
CA ALA A 83 -14.31 13.39 18.07
C ALA A 83 -15.02 13.82 16.78
N CYS A 84 -14.38 13.59 15.64
CA CYS A 84 -14.76 14.04 14.30
C CYS A 84 -15.79 13.10 13.64
N GLY A 85 -17.02 13.09 14.15
CA GLY A 85 -18.14 12.37 13.56
C GLY A 85 -18.04 10.85 13.62
N ASP A 86 -19.08 10.20 13.13
CA ASP A 86 -19.32 8.75 13.19
C ASP A 86 -19.02 8.18 14.57
N LEU A 87 -19.75 8.70 15.56
CA LEU A 87 -19.55 8.36 16.96
C LEU A 87 -19.90 6.89 17.21
N VAL A 88 -21.02 6.42 16.69
CA VAL A 88 -21.41 5.00 16.70
C VAL A 88 -21.86 4.55 15.32
N ASN A 89 -21.84 3.24 15.06
CA ASN A 89 -22.24 2.69 13.76
C ASN A 89 -23.76 2.61 13.56
N ALA A 90 -24.49 2.26 14.63
CA ALA A 90 -25.93 2.08 14.58
C ALA A 90 -26.63 3.39 14.18
N VAL A 91 -27.49 3.32 13.17
CA VAL A 91 -28.28 4.48 12.70
C VAL A 91 -29.48 4.75 13.61
N VAL A 92 -30.11 5.91 13.45
CA VAL A 92 -31.32 6.27 14.19
C VAL A 92 -32.43 5.22 13.95
N GLY A 93 -32.98 4.69 15.04
CA GLY A 93 -34.01 3.64 15.03
C GLY A 93 -33.48 2.22 15.16
N ASP A 94 -32.16 2.00 15.09
CA ASP A 94 -31.54 0.70 15.30
C ASP A 94 -31.53 0.33 16.82
N PRO A 95 -31.92 -0.90 17.21
CA PRO A 95 -31.86 -1.35 18.61
C PRO A 95 -30.46 -1.27 19.25
N TYR A 96 -29.38 -1.27 18.45
CA TYR A 96 -28.01 -1.14 18.96
C TYR A 96 -27.57 0.31 19.22
N ARG A 97 -28.34 1.32 18.81
CA ARG A 97 -28.00 2.76 18.98
C ARG A 97 -27.83 3.15 20.44
N GLU A 98 -28.79 2.81 21.30
CA GLU A 98 -28.75 3.17 22.72
C GLU A 98 -27.60 2.45 23.46
N PRO A 99 -27.40 1.13 23.30
CA PRO A 99 -26.25 0.43 23.87
C PRO A 99 -24.88 0.98 23.41
N GLN A 100 -24.67 1.16 22.11
CA GLN A 100 -23.40 1.68 21.58
C GLN A 100 -23.11 3.10 22.12
N THR A 101 -24.14 3.95 22.17
CA THR A 101 -24.01 5.31 22.68
C THR A 101 -23.69 5.32 24.18
N ALA A 102 -24.31 4.44 24.96
CA ALA A 102 -24.03 4.32 26.39
C ALA A 102 -22.58 3.86 26.66
N ASP A 103 -22.09 2.86 25.92
CA ASP A 103 -20.73 2.35 26.06
C ASP A 103 -19.69 3.37 25.57
N LEU A 104 -19.98 4.12 24.51
CA LEU A 104 -19.14 5.21 24.04
C LEU A 104 -18.99 6.31 25.09
N LEU A 105 -20.10 6.77 25.67
CA LEU A 105 -20.09 7.76 26.76
C LEU A 105 -19.36 7.22 28.00
N SER A 106 -19.51 5.93 28.31
CA SER A 106 -18.79 5.26 29.40
C SER A 106 -17.28 5.23 29.15
N ALA A 107 -16.84 4.95 27.93
CA ALA A 107 -15.44 5.01 27.56
C ALA A 107 -14.89 6.44 27.70
N PHE A 108 -15.59 7.43 27.15
CA PHE A 108 -15.21 8.85 27.24
C PHE A 108 -15.21 9.40 28.67
N ASN A 109 -16.01 8.84 29.57
CA ASN A 109 -15.97 9.19 30.99
C ASN A 109 -14.61 8.88 31.67
N ASN A 110 -13.79 8.01 31.07
CA ASN A 110 -12.42 7.73 31.54
C ASN A 110 -11.40 8.78 31.09
N LEU A 111 -11.79 9.74 30.25
CA LEU A 111 -10.91 10.85 29.86
C LEU A 111 -10.68 11.77 31.07
N ASP A 112 -9.43 12.21 31.23
CA ASP A 112 -9.06 13.07 32.34
C ASP A 112 -9.90 14.35 32.36
N PRO A 113 -10.53 14.74 33.49
CA PRO A 113 -11.46 15.86 33.53
C PRO A 113 -10.87 17.23 33.14
N CYS A 114 -9.54 17.37 33.12
CA CYS A 114 -8.88 18.58 32.62
C CYS A 114 -8.85 18.68 31.09
N ILE A 115 -9.18 17.59 30.37
CA ILE A 115 -9.23 17.54 28.92
C ILE A 115 -10.70 17.66 28.50
N GLY A 116 -11.06 18.75 27.82
CA GLY A 116 -12.40 18.90 27.27
C GLY A 116 -12.63 17.94 26.11
N LEU A 117 -13.78 17.26 26.06
CA LEU A 117 -14.21 16.46 24.91
C LEU A 117 -15.23 17.25 24.09
N VAL A 118 -14.92 17.49 22.83
CA VAL A 118 -15.73 18.18 21.83
C VAL A 118 -16.19 17.15 20.80
N THR A 119 -17.44 17.22 20.35
CA THR A 119 -17.99 16.26 19.38
C THR A 119 -18.66 17.00 18.22
N LEU A 120 -18.66 16.38 17.05
CA LEU A 120 -19.41 16.84 15.88
C LEU A 120 -20.08 15.63 15.21
N PRO A 121 -21.21 15.82 14.50
CA PRO A 121 -21.94 14.71 13.89
C PRO A 121 -21.26 14.20 12.61
N GLY A 122 -21.30 12.87 12.40
CA GLY A 122 -21.04 12.25 11.10
C GLY A 122 -22.30 11.70 10.43
N ASN A 123 -22.14 11.03 9.29
CA ASN A 123 -23.28 10.51 8.53
C ASN A 123 -23.97 9.33 9.24
N HIS A 124 -23.25 8.53 10.04
CA HIS A 124 -23.88 7.51 10.88
C HIS A 124 -24.65 8.11 12.07
N ASP A 125 -24.31 9.34 12.46
CA ASP A 125 -24.96 9.99 13.59
C ASP A 125 -26.30 10.63 13.26
N VAL A 126 -26.36 11.33 12.12
CA VAL A 126 -27.55 12.11 11.70
C VAL A 126 -28.17 11.61 10.40
N GLY A 127 -27.56 10.64 9.72
CA GLY A 127 -27.93 10.12 8.41
C GLY A 127 -27.17 10.80 7.26
N ASP A 128 -27.02 10.08 6.13
CA ASP A 128 -26.46 10.66 4.90
C ASP A 128 -27.29 11.86 4.41
N SER A 129 -28.62 11.71 4.45
CA SER A 129 -29.60 12.80 4.29
C SER A 129 -30.28 13.08 5.64
N PRO A 130 -29.75 14.01 6.46
CA PRO A 130 -30.30 14.28 7.78
C PRO A 130 -31.76 14.71 7.77
N THR A 131 -32.48 14.38 8.84
CA THR A 131 -33.88 14.77 9.07
C THR A 131 -33.97 15.60 10.34
N MET A 132 -35.07 16.33 10.54
CA MET A 132 -35.24 17.10 11.79
C MET A 132 -35.21 16.20 13.04
N ASP A 133 -35.65 14.94 12.94
CA ASP A 133 -35.68 14.03 14.08
C ASP A 133 -34.30 13.45 14.39
N THR A 134 -33.52 13.08 13.38
CA THR A 134 -32.14 12.62 13.58
C THR A 134 -31.25 13.73 14.18
N ILE A 135 -31.45 14.98 13.74
CA ILE A 135 -30.78 16.15 14.32
C ILE A 135 -31.21 16.40 15.76
N ARG A 136 -32.51 16.27 16.09
CA ARG A 136 -33.01 16.42 17.47
C ARG A 136 -32.44 15.35 18.40
N GLU A 137 -32.37 14.10 17.95
CA GLU A 137 -31.78 13.02 18.74
C GLU A 137 -30.30 13.29 19.01
N HIS A 138 -29.53 13.60 17.95
CA HIS A 138 -28.12 13.95 18.10
C HIS A 138 -27.95 15.12 19.08
N THR A 139 -28.71 16.20 18.92
CA THR A 139 -28.59 17.41 19.76
C THR A 139 -29.02 17.19 21.21
N ALA A 140 -29.96 16.29 21.47
CA ALA A 140 -30.35 15.91 22.83
C ALA A 140 -29.21 15.19 23.59
N ILE A 141 -28.41 14.40 22.89
CA ILE A 141 -27.35 13.58 23.48
C ILE A 141 -26.01 14.34 23.51
N TRP A 142 -25.63 14.97 22.40
CA TRP A 142 -24.27 15.50 22.17
C TRP A 142 -24.18 17.04 22.26
N GLY A 143 -25.32 17.74 22.21
CA GLY A 143 -25.37 19.20 22.10
C GLY A 143 -25.50 19.67 20.66
N ASP A 144 -25.42 20.98 20.44
CA ASP A 144 -25.63 21.59 19.11
C ASP A 144 -24.78 20.91 18.01
N ASP A 145 -25.38 20.69 16.84
CA ASP A 145 -24.78 19.97 15.71
C ASP A 145 -23.76 20.79 14.91
N TYR A 146 -23.81 22.12 15.05
CA TYR A 146 -22.81 23.08 14.59
C TYR A 146 -22.73 24.24 15.57
N TYR A 147 -21.53 24.77 15.79
CA TYR A 147 -21.24 25.82 16.76
C TYR A 147 -19.83 26.37 16.58
N SER A 148 -19.49 27.44 17.30
CA SER A 148 -18.13 27.96 17.38
C SER A 148 -17.64 28.06 18.82
N PHE A 149 -16.32 28.04 18.98
CA PHE A 149 -15.68 28.28 20.26
C PHE A 149 -14.28 28.81 20.08
N ARG A 150 -13.77 29.42 21.15
CA ARG A 150 -12.47 30.08 21.14
C ARG A 150 -11.55 29.49 22.18
N VAL A 151 -10.31 29.24 21.78
CA VAL A 151 -9.20 28.90 22.69
C VAL A 151 -8.05 29.85 22.39
N ASN A 152 -7.69 30.69 23.37
CA ASN A 152 -6.67 31.74 23.22
C ASN A 152 -6.97 32.67 22.02
N HIS A 153 -6.08 32.71 21.02
CA HIS A 153 -6.19 33.49 19.79
C HIS A 153 -6.71 32.66 18.59
N VAL A 154 -7.23 31.46 18.82
CA VAL A 154 -7.78 30.57 17.78
C VAL A 154 -9.29 30.47 17.91
N GLU A 155 -9.99 30.67 16.79
CA GLU A 155 -11.44 30.44 16.68
C GLU A 155 -11.67 29.11 15.95
N PHE A 156 -12.44 28.22 16.56
CA PHE A 156 -12.84 26.94 15.99
C PHE A 156 -14.27 27.04 15.47
N LEU A 157 -14.47 26.65 14.22
CA LEU A 157 -15.79 26.49 13.61
C LEU A 157 -16.08 24.99 13.47
N VAL A 158 -17.09 24.51 14.18
CA VAL A 158 -17.57 23.13 14.08
C VAL A 158 -18.74 23.11 13.11
N LEU A 159 -18.57 22.45 11.98
CA LEU A 159 -19.56 22.39 10.90
C LEU A 159 -20.23 21.02 10.87
N ASN A 160 -21.55 21.01 10.67
CA ASN A 160 -22.27 19.81 10.29
C ASN A 160 -22.13 19.63 8.77
N SER A 161 -21.18 18.81 8.35
CA SER A 161 -20.90 18.56 6.92
C SER A 161 -22.04 17.88 6.19
N GLN A 162 -22.99 17.24 6.89
CA GLN A 162 -24.08 16.51 6.24
C GLN A 162 -25.05 17.45 5.53
N TYR A 163 -25.22 18.67 6.03
CA TYR A 163 -25.97 19.71 5.32
C TYR A 163 -25.30 20.15 4.01
N LEU A 164 -23.99 19.98 3.89
CA LEU A 164 -23.24 20.28 2.66
C LEU A 164 -23.24 19.11 1.69
N TRP A 165 -23.47 17.88 2.19
CA TRP A 165 -23.54 16.68 1.38
C TRP A 165 -24.94 16.50 0.78
N ASP A 166 -25.99 16.40 1.61
CA ASP A 166 -27.38 16.33 1.16
C ASP A 166 -28.36 16.91 2.20
N ASP A 167 -28.96 18.06 1.90
CA ASP A 167 -29.95 18.72 2.76
C ASP A 167 -31.41 18.47 2.35
N SER A 168 -31.67 17.55 1.42
CA SER A 168 -32.99 17.31 0.80
C SER A 168 -34.13 17.05 1.80
N LYS A 169 -33.83 16.46 2.97
CA LYS A 169 -34.81 16.11 4.01
C LYS A 169 -34.85 17.09 5.20
N CYS A 170 -34.03 18.14 5.19
CA CYS A 170 -33.93 19.10 6.28
C CYS A 170 -33.57 20.52 5.83
N GLU A 171 -34.05 20.94 4.66
CA GLU A 171 -33.75 22.25 4.06
C GLU A 171 -33.89 23.45 5.04
N PRO A 172 -34.93 23.54 5.91
CA PRO A 172 -35.03 24.64 6.88
C PRO A 172 -33.87 24.71 7.88
N ALA A 173 -33.34 23.56 8.31
CA ALA A 173 -32.19 23.50 9.21
C ALA A 173 -30.90 23.91 8.48
N SER A 174 -30.74 23.44 7.23
CA SER A 174 -29.62 23.81 6.36
C SER A 174 -29.58 25.31 6.08
N ILE A 175 -30.73 25.96 5.86
CA ILE A 175 -30.82 27.42 5.69
C ILE A 175 -30.31 28.16 6.94
N ASN A 176 -30.71 27.72 8.13
CA ASN A 176 -30.25 28.31 9.38
C ASN A 176 -28.74 28.10 9.59
N PHE A 177 -28.24 26.92 9.24
CA PHE A 177 -26.80 26.62 9.27
C PHE A 177 -26.02 27.54 8.31
N LYS A 178 -26.46 27.68 7.06
CA LYS A 178 -25.83 28.57 6.06
C LYS A 178 -25.85 30.02 6.54
N LYS A 179 -26.97 30.50 7.09
CA LYS A 179 -27.05 31.85 7.67
C LYS A 179 -26.08 32.04 8.84
N TRP A 180 -26.03 31.09 9.77
CA TRP A 180 -25.08 31.12 10.90
C TRP A 180 -23.63 31.13 10.40
N PHE A 181 -23.32 30.31 9.39
CA PHE A 181 -22.00 30.27 8.75
C PHE A 181 -21.61 31.63 8.17
N ASP A 182 -22.53 32.29 7.46
CA ASP A 182 -22.31 33.64 6.92
C ASP A 182 -21.99 34.65 8.04
N ASP A 183 -22.76 34.60 9.13
CA ASP A 183 -22.55 35.45 10.31
C ASP A 183 -21.17 35.22 10.95
N GLN A 184 -20.70 33.96 11.03
CA GLN A 184 -19.36 33.64 11.54
C GLN A 184 -18.26 34.18 10.63
N LEU A 185 -18.41 34.08 9.31
CA LEU A 185 -17.43 34.65 8.36
C LEU A 185 -17.33 36.16 8.50
N VAL A 186 -18.46 36.86 8.72
CA VAL A 186 -18.47 38.31 8.99
C VAL A 186 -17.75 38.63 10.29
N GLN A 187 -18.00 37.85 11.36
CA GLN A 187 -17.33 38.04 12.65
C GLN A 187 -15.81 37.84 12.56
N LEU A 188 -15.34 36.84 11.81
CA LEU A 188 -13.91 36.57 11.61
C LEU A 188 -13.21 37.71 10.85
N LYS A 189 -13.85 38.26 9.81
CA LYS A 189 -13.33 39.43 9.09
C LYS A 189 -13.14 40.65 10.01
N ASN A 190 -14.01 40.80 11.00
CA ASN A 190 -14.00 41.94 11.94
C ASN A 190 -13.04 41.74 13.14
N LYS A 191 -12.36 40.59 13.25
CA LYS A 191 -11.46 40.26 14.38
C LYS A 191 -10.03 39.96 13.88
N PRO A 192 -9.25 40.98 13.47
CA PRO A 192 -7.88 40.77 13.01
C PRO A 192 -7.00 40.17 14.12
N GLY A 193 -6.15 39.19 13.76
CA GLY A 193 -5.24 38.51 14.69
C GLY A 193 -5.77 37.22 15.31
N VAL A 194 -7.01 36.82 14.96
CA VAL A 194 -7.56 35.51 15.33
C VAL A 194 -7.25 34.50 14.21
N VAL A 195 -6.83 33.29 14.59
CA VAL A 195 -6.56 32.19 13.65
C VAL A 195 -7.81 31.30 13.56
N PRO A 196 -8.50 31.23 12.40
CA PRO A 196 -9.67 30.37 12.27
C PRO A 196 -9.28 28.95 11.83
N ILE A 197 -9.82 27.94 12.53
CA ILE A 197 -9.68 26.51 12.23
C ILE A 197 -11.07 25.90 12.06
N VAL A 198 -11.26 25.06 11.05
CA VAL A 198 -12.53 24.35 10.81
C VAL A 198 -12.41 22.89 11.24
N LEU A 199 -13.45 22.40 11.90
CA LEU A 199 -13.65 21.00 12.29
C LEU A 199 -14.95 20.52 11.63
N GLN A 200 -14.88 19.44 10.86
CA GLN A 200 -16.04 18.83 10.20
C GLN A 200 -15.86 17.31 10.11
N HIS A 201 -16.82 16.58 9.55
CA HIS A 201 -16.72 15.12 9.38
C HIS A 201 -16.29 14.75 7.96
N ILE A 202 -17.10 15.04 6.93
CA ILE A 202 -16.77 14.74 5.53
C ILE A 202 -15.73 15.73 5.00
N PRO A 203 -14.60 15.30 4.41
CA PRO A 203 -13.62 16.20 3.82
C PRO A 203 -14.16 16.89 2.56
N PHE A 204 -13.65 18.08 2.26
CA PHE A 204 -14.08 18.76 1.01
C PHE A 204 -13.73 17.95 -0.24
N PHE A 205 -12.57 17.28 -0.25
CA PHE A 205 -12.09 16.43 -1.34
C PHE A 205 -11.13 15.36 -0.78
N GLU A 206 -11.07 14.20 -1.43
CA GLU A 206 -10.27 13.02 -1.08
C GLU A 206 -8.91 13.00 -1.78
N ARG A 207 -8.84 13.47 -3.04
CA ARG A 207 -7.65 13.45 -3.90
C ARG A 207 -7.35 14.83 -4.45
N GLU A 208 -8.34 15.46 -5.10
CA GLU A 208 -8.19 16.80 -5.67
C GLU A 208 -9.51 17.58 -5.64
N PRO A 209 -9.49 18.93 -5.54
CA PRO A 209 -10.70 19.73 -5.42
C PRO A 209 -11.71 19.55 -6.56
N ASN A 210 -11.23 19.25 -7.77
CA ASN A 210 -12.04 19.10 -9.00
C ASN A 210 -12.51 17.65 -9.25
N GLU A 211 -12.26 16.73 -8.32
CA GLU A 211 -12.68 15.34 -8.45
C GLU A 211 -14.22 15.20 -8.53
N PRO A 212 -14.74 14.12 -9.14
CA PRO A 212 -16.18 13.89 -9.22
C PRO A 212 -16.81 13.76 -7.82
N ASP A 213 -18.12 14.04 -7.75
CA ASP A 213 -18.91 13.86 -6.53
C ASP A 213 -18.94 12.38 -6.18
N ASP A 214 -18.59 12.06 -4.94
CA ASP A 214 -18.59 10.71 -4.39
C ASP A 214 -19.10 10.74 -2.94
N TYR A 215 -19.35 9.57 -2.36
CA TYR A 215 -19.72 9.39 -0.96
C TYR A 215 -18.68 9.99 0.00
N PHE A 216 -17.40 10.00 -0.40
CA PHE A 216 -16.28 10.39 0.44
C PHE A 216 -15.95 11.88 0.46
N ASN A 217 -16.61 12.70 -0.37
CA ASN A 217 -16.31 14.12 -0.51
C ASN A 217 -17.58 14.99 -0.47
N ILE A 218 -17.40 16.28 -0.15
CA ILE A 218 -18.50 17.25 -0.28
C ILE A 218 -18.81 17.46 -1.77
N PRO A 219 -20.07 17.40 -2.22
CA PRO A 219 -20.43 17.62 -3.62
C PRO A 219 -19.98 18.99 -4.15
N THR A 220 -19.58 19.02 -5.41
CA THR A 220 -19.11 20.20 -6.15
C THR A 220 -20.05 21.40 -6.05
N LYS A 221 -21.36 21.16 -5.95
CA LYS A 221 -22.40 22.18 -5.68
C LYS A 221 -22.06 23.09 -4.49
N ASN A 222 -21.53 22.53 -3.40
CA ASN A 222 -21.22 23.26 -2.17
C ASN A 222 -19.70 23.41 -1.94
N ARG A 223 -18.89 22.45 -2.42
CA ARG A 223 -17.45 22.34 -2.17
C ARG A 223 -16.69 23.64 -2.43
N PHE A 224 -16.76 24.16 -3.66
CA PHE A 224 -15.97 25.33 -4.06
C PHE A 224 -16.43 26.62 -3.40
N ASP A 225 -17.74 26.81 -3.22
CA ASP A 225 -18.29 28.01 -2.56
C ASP A 225 -17.77 28.10 -1.12
N PHE A 226 -17.97 27.05 -0.33
CA PHE A 226 -17.55 27.02 1.07
C PHE A 226 -16.02 27.12 1.21
N MET A 227 -15.26 26.35 0.42
CA MET A 227 -13.79 26.42 0.47
C MET A 227 -13.27 27.82 0.15
N SER A 228 -13.79 28.46 -0.89
CA SER A 228 -13.34 29.81 -1.30
C SER A 228 -13.67 30.86 -0.25
N ARG A 229 -14.86 30.78 0.35
CA ARG A 229 -15.32 31.72 1.37
C ARG A 229 -14.56 31.56 2.69
N LEU A 230 -14.26 30.32 3.09
CA LEU A 230 -13.38 30.03 4.23
C LEU A 230 -11.95 30.55 3.99
N TYR A 231 -11.40 30.31 2.80
CA TYR A 231 -10.07 30.78 2.44
C TYR A 231 -9.96 32.31 2.49
N ALA A 232 -11.01 33.01 2.04
CA ALA A 232 -11.10 34.48 2.01
C ALA A 232 -11.09 35.12 3.41
N VAL A 233 -11.55 34.41 4.44
CA VAL A 233 -11.49 34.90 5.85
C VAL A 233 -10.23 34.46 6.60
N GLY A 234 -9.29 33.78 5.93
CA GLY A 234 -8.01 33.38 6.51
C GLY A 234 -7.94 31.93 7.03
N VAL A 235 -8.93 31.09 6.76
CA VAL A 235 -8.86 29.66 7.12
C VAL A 235 -7.79 28.97 6.29
N ARG A 236 -6.90 28.23 6.96
CA ARG A 236 -5.80 27.48 6.33
C ARG A 236 -5.73 26.01 6.77
N HIS A 237 -6.52 25.60 7.76
CA HIS A 237 -6.54 24.23 8.27
C HIS A 237 -7.99 23.78 8.48
N VAL A 238 -8.37 22.68 7.83
CA VAL A 238 -9.65 22.02 7.97
C VAL A 238 -9.38 20.58 8.41
N PHE A 239 -9.93 20.17 9.55
CA PHE A 239 -9.79 18.80 10.06
C PHE A 239 -11.08 18.00 9.84
N ALA A 240 -10.94 16.77 9.35
CA ALA A 240 -12.02 15.85 9.01
C ALA A 240 -11.74 14.40 9.45
N GLY A 241 -12.80 13.58 9.42
CA GLY A 241 -12.81 12.12 9.57
C GLY A 241 -13.31 11.44 8.28
N HIS A 242 -14.26 10.51 8.40
CA HIS A 242 -15.03 9.89 7.31
C HIS A 242 -14.26 8.91 6.40
N LEU A 243 -13.00 9.19 6.08
CA LEU A 243 -12.24 8.35 5.14
C LEU A 243 -11.69 7.06 5.76
N HIS A 244 -11.63 6.96 7.10
CA HIS A 244 -11.00 5.84 7.81
C HIS A 244 -9.53 5.56 7.39
N HIS A 245 -8.86 6.55 6.81
CA HIS A 245 -7.44 6.54 6.51
C HIS A 245 -6.89 7.95 6.65
N ASN A 246 -5.57 8.06 6.81
CA ASN A 246 -4.93 9.35 7.02
C ASN A 246 -4.72 10.03 5.66
N SER A 247 -5.06 11.32 5.54
CA SER A 247 -4.81 12.10 4.33
C SER A 247 -4.49 13.56 4.68
N VAL A 248 -3.52 14.14 3.97
CA VAL A 248 -3.14 15.56 4.13
C VAL A 248 -2.94 16.13 2.74
N LEU A 249 -3.89 16.95 2.30
CA LEU A 249 -3.88 17.56 0.98
C LEU A 249 -3.89 19.08 1.08
N THR A 250 -3.43 19.73 0.02
CA THR A 250 -3.34 21.18 -0.06
C THR A 250 -4.11 21.71 -1.25
N TRP A 251 -4.83 22.82 -1.03
CA TRP A 251 -5.49 23.56 -2.10
C TRP A 251 -5.08 25.04 -2.07
N LEU A 252 -4.90 25.60 -3.25
CA LEU A 252 -4.71 27.04 -3.45
C LEU A 252 -5.68 27.50 -4.55
N PRO A 253 -6.43 28.60 -4.35
CA PRO A 253 -7.31 29.13 -5.39
C PRO A 253 -6.49 29.59 -6.61
N ALA A 254 -7.05 29.36 -7.81
CA ALA A 254 -6.41 29.72 -9.08
C ALA A 254 -6.29 31.24 -9.29
N GLU A 255 -7.24 32.02 -8.75
CA GLU A 255 -7.19 33.48 -8.75
C GLU A 255 -6.78 34.02 -7.37
N PRO A 256 -5.91 35.03 -7.30
CA PRO A 256 -5.52 35.64 -6.04
C PRO A 256 -6.73 36.35 -5.41
N VAL A 257 -7.33 35.71 -4.42
CA VAL A 257 -8.30 36.36 -3.52
C VAL A 257 -7.59 37.55 -2.88
N PRO A 258 -8.17 38.77 -2.90
CA PRO A 258 -7.55 39.95 -2.31
C PRO A 258 -7.44 39.78 -0.80
N VAL A 259 -6.31 39.24 -0.35
CA VAL A 259 -5.92 39.25 1.06
C VAL A 259 -5.05 40.49 1.24
N ASN A 260 -5.49 41.38 2.14
CA ASN A 260 -4.77 42.60 2.50
C ASN A 260 -3.26 42.31 2.71
N ALA A 261 -2.46 43.02 1.91
CA ALA A 261 -1.02 43.25 1.94
C ALA A 261 -0.14 42.40 2.89
N THR A 262 0.91 41.80 2.31
CA THR A 262 2.23 41.39 2.87
C THR A 262 2.55 39.91 3.12
N HIS A 263 1.62 38.95 2.94
CA HIS A 263 1.94 37.53 3.15
C HIS A 263 1.93 36.71 1.84
N LYS A 264 2.94 35.85 1.64
CA LYS A 264 2.94 34.79 0.60
C LYS A 264 1.63 34.01 0.66
N ALA A 265 1.05 33.67 -0.48
CA ALA A 265 -0.15 32.85 -0.57
C ALA A 265 0.11 31.48 0.09
N THR A 266 -0.49 31.24 1.26
CA THR A 266 -0.41 29.98 2.00
C THR A 266 -1.57 29.08 1.57
N PRO A 267 -1.33 27.80 1.24
CA PRO A 267 -2.40 26.89 0.86
C PRO A 267 -3.31 26.56 2.04
N LEU A 268 -4.56 26.20 1.73
CA LEU A 268 -5.48 25.56 2.66
C LEU A 268 -5.13 24.08 2.75
N ASN A 269 -4.96 23.57 3.97
CA ASN A 269 -4.69 22.17 4.25
C ASN A 269 -6.01 21.47 4.60
N MET A 270 -6.40 20.49 3.77
CA MET A 270 -7.46 19.54 4.03
C MET A 270 -6.83 18.34 4.74
N ILE A 271 -7.15 18.15 6.01
CA ILE A 271 -6.49 17.18 6.90
C ILE A 271 -7.52 16.17 7.35
N THR A 272 -7.45 14.96 6.82
CA THR A 272 -8.28 13.84 7.26
C THR A 272 -7.50 12.95 8.22
N THR A 273 -8.13 12.59 9.34
CA THR A 273 -7.55 11.73 10.37
C THR A 273 -8.16 10.34 10.23
N SER A 274 -7.32 9.30 10.25
CA SER A 274 -7.80 7.90 10.20
C SER A 274 -8.59 7.54 11.47
N SER A 275 -9.45 6.53 11.37
CA SER A 275 -10.30 6.06 12.46
C SER A 275 -9.49 5.62 13.68
N VAL A 276 -9.99 5.96 14.88
CA VAL A 276 -9.41 5.50 16.16
C VAL A 276 -9.66 4.00 16.41
N CYS A 277 -10.71 3.45 15.80
CA CYS A 277 -11.14 2.07 16.02
C CYS A 277 -10.85 1.17 14.81
N VAL A 278 -11.43 1.48 13.65
CA VAL A 278 -11.45 0.58 12.49
C VAL A 278 -10.98 1.35 11.25
N PRO A 279 -9.67 1.40 10.97
CA PRO A 279 -9.19 1.98 9.72
C PRO A 279 -9.56 1.09 8.52
N LEU A 280 -9.83 1.71 7.38
CA LEU A 280 -10.10 1.05 6.10
C LEU A 280 -8.91 1.19 5.14
N GLY A 281 -7.98 2.11 5.41
CA GLY A 281 -6.74 2.27 4.65
C GLY A 281 -5.53 1.53 5.24
N ALA A 282 -4.34 1.89 4.75
CA ALA A 282 -3.08 1.29 5.18
C ALA A 282 -2.61 1.76 6.58
N ASP A 283 -3.11 2.91 7.05
CA ASP A 283 -2.72 3.48 8.34
C ASP A 283 -3.41 2.75 9.51
N PRO A 284 -2.65 2.22 10.49
CA PRO A 284 -3.23 1.59 11.68
C PRO A 284 -4.09 2.56 12.51
N PRO A 285 -4.94 2.07 13.43
CA PRO A 285 -5.75 2.93 14.29
C PRO A 285 -4.87 3.87 15.13
N GLY A 286 -5.36 5.08 15.35
CA GLY A 286 -4.57 6.16 15.94
C GLY A 286 -5.32 7.47 16.03
N PHE A 287 -4.60 8.53 16.38
CA PHE A 287 -5.17 9.86 16.49
C PHE A 287 -4.15 10.94 16.14
N ARG A 288 -4.65 12.13 15.80
CA ARG A 288 -3.79 13.25 15.41
C ARG A 288 -3.58 14.20 16.58
N LEU A 289 -2.34 14.58 16.81
CA LEU A 289 -1.97 15.65 17.73
C LEU A 289 -1.73 16.93 16.94
N VAL A 290 -2.34 18.03 17.39
CA VAL A 290 -2.24 19.34 16.76
C VAL A 290 -1.69 20.33 17.77
N HIS A 291 -0.53 20.92 17.47
CA HIS A 291 0.09 21.96 18.27
C HIS A 291 -0.12 23.32 17.60
N VAL A 292 -0.69 24.26 18.35
CA VAL A 292 -0.84 25.64 17.94
C VAL A 292 0.20 26.47 18.70
N SER A 293 1.07 27.13 17.95
CA SER A 293 2.10 28.00 18.48
C SER A 293 1.55 29.39 18.84
N VAL A 294 2.34 30.15 19.62
CA VAL A 294 2.01 31.54 20.04
C VAL A 294 1.79 32.47 18.85
N ASP A 295 2.49 32.25 17.74
CA ASP A 295 2.39 33.03 16.50
C ASP A 295 1.17 32.64 15.64
N GLY A 296 0.40 31.62 16.05
CA GLY A 296 -0.74 31.12 15.29
C GLY A 296 -0.39 30.06 14.25
N SER A 297 0.88 29.63 14.15
CA SER A 297 1.25 28.51 13.29
C SER A 297 0.69 27.20 13.85
N VAL A 298 0.12 26.38 12.96
CA VAL A 298 -0.48 25.09 13.30
C VAL A 298 0.41 23.98 12.77
N GLN A 299 0.88 23.10 13.66
CA GLN A 299 1.61 21.89 13.33
C GLN A 299 0.79 20.69 13.74
N HIS A 300 0.77 19.63 12.93
CA HIS A 300 0.03 18.42 13.27
C HIS A 300 0.78 17.17 12.83
N ALA A 301 0.58 16.09 13.58
CA ALA A 301 1.14 14.77 13.28
C ALA A 301 0.13 13.69 13.63
N TYR A 302 -0.02 12.70 12.75
CA TYR A 302 -0.80 11.50 13.03
C TYR A 302 0.07 10.51 13.79
N TRP A 303 -0.47 9.90 14.85
CA TRP A 303 0.23 8.92 15.66
C TRP A 303 -0.61 7.65 15.76
N THR A 304 -0.03 6.51 15.40
CA THR A 304 -0.68 5.22 15.66
C THR A 304 -0.66 4.92 17.16
N LEU A 305 -1.63 4.13 17.63
CA LEU A 305 -1.70 3.78 19.06
C LEU A 305 -0.46 3.03 19.55
N ASP A 306 0.19 2.26 18.67
CA ASP A 306 1.38 1.48 19.02
C ASP A 306 2.67 2.33 19.04
N GLU A 307 2.84 3.23 18.08
CA GLU A 307 3.95 4.19 18.08
C GLU A 307 3.92 5.08 19.32
N LEU A 308 2.75 5.63 19.65
CA LEU A 308 2.61 6.51 20.80
C LEU A 308 2.83 5.76 22.12
N LYS A 309 2.30 4.53 22.22
CA LYS A 309 2.55 3.65 23.37
C LYS A 309 4.04 3.36 23.53
N ALA A 310 4.74 3.03 22.43
CA ALA A 310 6.18 2.77 22.45
C ALA A 310 6.96 4.02 22.89
N LEU A 311 6.60 5.20 22.39
CA LEU A 311 7.22 6.48 22.75
C LEU A 311 7.02 6.79 24.24
N LEU A 312 5.80 6.71 24.75
CA LEU A 312 5.50 6.99 26.16
C LEU A 312 6.11 5.96 27.12
N SER A 313 6.34 4.72 26.68
CA SER A 313 7.05 3.72 27.46
C SER A 313 8.57 3.96 27.53
N ARG A 314 9.18 4.60 26.51
CA ARG A 314 10.62 4.93 26.50
C ARG A 314 10.97 6.11 27.42
N VAL A 315 10.02 7.00 27.68
CA VAL A 315 10.21 8.20 28.52
C VAL A 315 10.22 7.87 30.03
N PHE A 316 9.91 6.63 30.43
CA PHE A 316 9.94 6.17 31.82
C PHE A 316 11.34 5.70 32.28
N ILE A 317 12.39 6.45 31.92
CA ILE A 317 13.69 6.43 32.61
C ILE A 317 13.77 7.76 33.36
N PRO A 318 14.05 7.79 34.68
CA PRO A 318 13.89 9.01 35.48
C PRO A 318 14.74 10.16 34.91
N ARG A 319 14.08 11.29 34.64
CA ARG A 319 14.70 12.59 34.37
C ARG A 319 15.52 13.03 35.60
N ILE A 320 16.77 12.61 35.66
CA ILE A 320 17.83 13.33 36.36
C ILE A 320 18.76 13.87 35.27
N LEU A 321 18.95 15.18 35.29
CA LEU A 321 19.77 15.99 34.37
C LEU A 321 19.11 16.26 33.00
N PHE A 322 18.52 17.45 32.85
CA PHE A 322 18.86 18.42 31.80
C PHE A 322 17.95 19.64 31.96
N ALA A 323 18.36 20.55 32.84
CA ALA A 323 17.93 21.93 32.84
C ALA A 323 19.18 22.78 32.57
N VAL A 324 19.56 22.91 31.30
CA VAL A 324 20.40 24.04 30.85
C VAL A 324 19.88 24.49 29.48
N SER A 325 19.36 25.72 29.51
CA SER A 325 18.93 26.57 28.41
C SER A 325 19.62 26.33 27.06
N PHE A 326 18.83 25.96 26.04
CA PHE A 326 19.26 25.82 24.65
C PHE A 326 19.01 27.09 23.81
N GLN A 327 18.88 28.26 24.44
CA GLN A 327 18.42 29.49 23.76
C GLN A 327 19.42 30.66 23.73
N GLN A 328 20.70 30.47 24.07
CA GLN A 328 21.68 31.59 24.08
C GLN A 328 22.89 31.47 23.13
N THR A 329 23.06 30.41 22.35
CA THR A 329 24.30 30.20 21.57
C THR A 329 24.22 30.52 20.07
N PHE A 330 23.12 31.08 19.56
CA PHE A 330 23.00 31.45 18.13
C PHE A 330 22.98 32.95 17.83
N ARG A 331 23.65 33.78 18.65
CA ARG A 331 23.78 35.24 18.39
C ARG A 331 25.19 35.75 18.09
N TYR A 332 26.20 34.89 17.99
CA TYR A 332 27.59 35.32 17.76
C TYR A 332 28.30 34.72 16.53
N LEU A 333 27.58 33.99 15.68
CA LEU A 333 28.17 33.37 14.48
C LEU A 333 28.67 34.33 13.37
N PRO A 334 28.30 35.64 13.29
CA PRO A 334 28.90 36.52 12.26
C PRO A 334 30.26 37.12 12.64
N ARG A 335 30.75 36.99 13.88
CA ARG A 335 32.03 37.61 14.31
C ARG A 335 33.25 36.70 14.18
N TRP A 336 33.05 35.40 14.03
CA TRP A 336 34.14 34.42 14.01
C TRP A 336 34.86 34.34 12.65
N ALA A 337 34.13 34.52 11.54
CA ALA A 337 34.71 34.50 10.19
C ALA A 337 35.65 35.69 9.91
N ALA A 338 35.48 36.83 10.60
CA ALA A 338 36.33 38.00 10.46
C ALA A 338 37.64 37.89 11.26
N CYS A 339 37.63 37.19 12.40
CA CYS A 339 38.80 37.05 13.27
C CYS A 339 39.81 36.01 12.73
N VAL A 340 39.31 34.92 12.13
CA VAL A 340 40.16 33.84 11.58
C VAL A 340 40.90 34.28 10.30
N ARG A 341 40.37 35.25 9.53
CA ARG A 341 41.05 35.81 8.35
C ARG A 341 42.21 36.75 8.67
N GLN A 342 42.32 37.27 9.90
CA GLN A 342 43.33 38.27 10.25
C GLN A 342 44.51 37.70 11.05
N ARG A 343 44.49 36.40 11.41
CA ARG A 343 45.50 35.77 12.28
C ARG A 343 46.32 34.64 11.66
N LEU A 344 46.00 34.20 10.45
CA LEU A 344 46.82 33.25 9.69
C LEU A 344 47.59 34.02 8.60
N GLY A 345 48.71 34.62 9.02
CA GLY A 345 49.68 35.22 8.12
C GLY A 345 50.30 34.18 7.20
N SER A 346 50.31 34.53 5.91
CA SER A 346 51.00 33.92 4.77
C SER A 346 52.06 32.84 5.08
N LYS A 347 51.72 31.57 4.81
CA LYS A 347 52.48 30.63 3.96
C LYS A 347 51.81 29.24 4.01
N PHE A 348 51.64 28.65 2.82
CA PHE A 348 51.12 27.31 2.52
C PHE A 348 49.60 27.08 2.59
N ILE A 349 48.85 27.58 1.59
CA ILE A 349 47.84 26.81 0.83
C ILE A 349 47.76 27.42 -0.60
N PRO A 350 47.91 26.65 -1.69
CA PRO A 350 47.82 27.20 -3.06
C PRO A 350 46.36 27.52 -3.44
N PRO A 351 46.11 28.46 -4.37
CA PRO A 351 44.75 28.90 -4.70
C PRO A 351 44.02 27.90 -5.59
N LEU A 352 42.86 27.44 -5.13
CA LEU A 352 41.82 26.82 -5.96
C LEU A 352 41.18 27.92 -6.83
N SER A 353 41.62 28.01 -8.08
CA SER A 353 40.99 28.85 -9.10
C SER A 353 40.37 27.99 -10.19
N VAL A 354 39.08 28.24 -10.45
CA VAL A 354 38.35 28.00 -11.71
C VAL A 354 37.99 26.54 -12.03
N PHE A 355 36.77 26.13 -11.66
CA PHE A 355 36.04 25.12 -12.45
C PHE A 355 35.07 25.83 -13.39
N ARG A 356 35.49 25.92 -14.66
CA ARG A 356 34.67 26.24 -15.83
C ARG A 356 34.09 24.92 -16.38
N GLN A 357 32.93 25.02 -17.01
CA GLN A 357 32.07 23.93 -17.48
C GLN A 357 32.68 23.02 -18.58
N ARG A 358 32.43 21.70 -18.47
CA ARG A 358 32.09 20.66 -19.50
C ARG A 358 33.11 20.32 -20.62
N PRO A 359 32.97 19.19 -21.39
CA PRO A 359 32.37 17.85 -21.13
C PRO A 359 33.16 16.62 -21.71
N LEU A 360 32.65 15.40 -21.45
CA LEU A 360 32.67 14.14 -22.26
C LEU A 360 33.99 13.55 -22.82
N GLY A 361 34.27 12.25 -22.53
CA GLY A 361 35.05 11.38 -23.44
C GLY A 361 35.87 10.22 -22.83
N THR A 362 35.31 9.00 -22.88
CA THR A 362 35.94 7.70 -23.25
C THR A 362 37.20 7.13 -22.54
N SER A 363 36.99 6.00 -21.86
CA SER A 363 37.67 4.68 -22.00
C SER A 363 39.17 4.59 -22.38
N ALA A 364 39.98 3.99 -21.50
CA ALA A 364 40.86 2.83 -21.81
C ALA A 364 41.64 2.33 -20.55
N ARG A 365 41.68 1.00 -20.36
CA ARG A 365 42.72 0.22 -19.61
C ARG A 365 43.96 0.02 -20.53
N PRO A 366 45.19 -0.24 -20.03
CA PRO A 366 45.70 -1.59 -19.61
C PRO A 366 46.65 -1.56 -18.37
N THR A 367 46.65 -2.54 -17.45
CA THR A 367 47.43 -3.81 -17.31
C THR A 367 48.95 -3.71 -17.03
N ASP A 368 49.38 -4.64 -16.15
CA ASP A 368 50.74 -5.11 -15.81
C ASP A 368 51.62 -4.18 -14.94
N GLY A 369 52.37 -4.61 -13.92
CA GLY A 369 52.72 -5.92 -13.38
C GLY A 369 54.06 -5.81 -12.63
N PHE A 370 54.24 -6.61 -11.56
CA PHE A 370 55.51 -6.96 -10.85
C PHE A 370 56.17 -5.94 -9.90
N GLU A 371 56.14 -6.20 -8.59
CA GLU A 371 57.23 -6.74 -7.71
C GLU A 371 58.23 -5.64 -7.25
N GLY A 372 58.68 -5.50 -6.00
CA GLY A 372 58.59 -6.24 -4.74
C GLY A 372 59.54 -5.59 -3.70
N LEU A 373 59.51 -6.13 -2.46
CA LEU A 373 60.35 -5.88 -1.26
C LEU A 373 59.93 -4.73 -0.31
N LYS A 374 59.33 -5.04 0.86
CA LYS A 374 59.90 -5.51 2.18
C LYS A 374 60.64 -4.36 2.91
N SER A 375 60.46 -4.02 4.19
CA SER A 375 60.00 -4.65 5.45
C SER A 375 59.62 -3.48 6.42
N SER A 376 59.03 -3.58 7.61
CA SER A 376 59.24 -4.50 8.74
C SER A 376 58.06 -4.44 9.73
N SER A 377 57.76 -5.60 10.31
CA SER A 377 56.87 -5.85 11.45
C SER A 377 57.53 -5.45 12.78
N SER A 378 56.75 -4.99 13.77
CA SER A 378 56.89 -5.54 15.12
C SER A 378 55.63 -5.34 15.98
N THR A 379 55.27 -6.42 16.68
CA THR A 379 54.68 -6.40 18.04
C THR A 379 53.18 -6.15 18.15
N VAL A 380 52.36 -7.20 18.02
CA VAL A 380 51.45 -7.75 19.07
C VAL A 380 50.98 -9.14 18.59
N HIS A 381 51.80 -10.16 18.84
CA HIS A 381 51.45 -11.56 18.62
C HIS A 381 52.06 -12.38 19.75
N LYS A 382 51.41 -12.42 20.94
CA LYS A 382 51.77 -13.40 21.99
C LYS A 382 50.81 -13.60 23.18
N ILE A 383 49.52 -13.24 23.12
CA ILE A 383 48.57 -13.65 24.17
C ILE A 383 47.18 -13.94 23.59
N ARG A 384 47.00 -15.10 22.93
CA ARG A 384 45.68 -15.78 22.85
C ARG A 384 45.72 -17.24 22.38
N LYS A 385 46.80 -17.96 22.70
CA LYS A 385 46.97 -19.38 22.33
C LYS A 385 47.47 -20.19 23.53
N ALA A 386 46.68 -20.22 24.61
CA ALA A 386 46.93 -21.07 25.78
C ALA A 386 45.71 -21.18 26.73
N VAL A 387 44.48 -21.29 26.22
CA VAL A 387 43.33 -21.82 26.98
C VAL A 387 42.38 -22.42 25.95
N ASN A 388 42.56 -23.70 25.65
CA ASN A 388 41.54 -24.63 25.12
C ASN A 388 42.22 -25.98 24.89
N SER A 389 42.50 -26.65 26.00
CA SER A 389 42.73 -28.09 26.05
C SER A 389 41.96 -28.64 27.25
N SER A 390 41.04 -29.57 26.95
CA SER A 390 40.36 -30.49 27.89
C SER A 390 39.30 -29.85 28.79
N VAL A 391 38.11 -30.38 29.06
CA VAL A 391 37.32 -31.60 28.79
C VAL A 391 35.91 -31.13 29.28
N ASP A 392 34.80 -31.34 28.58
CA ASP A 392 33.94 -32.49 28.89
C ASP A 392 32.86 -32.73 27.83
N SER A 393 32.64 -34.01 27.61
CA SER A 393 31.66 -34.65 26.77
C SER A 393 30.23 -34.54 27.33
N GLN A 394 29.30 -34.00 26.52
CA GLN A 394 27.88 -34.38 26.54
C GLN A 394 27.33 -34.37 25.11
N PRO A 395 26.38 -35.25 24.77
CA PRO A 395 26.09 -35.62 23.40
C PRO A 395 25.40 -34.48 22.66
N GLN A 396 26.01 -34.01 21.58
CA GLN A 396 25.27 -33.30 20.55
C GLN A 396 24.28 -34.29 19.94
N LEU A 397 23.00 -34.19 20.33
CA LEU A 397 21.92 -34.51 19.41
C LEU A 397 22.05 -33.53 18.24
N SER A 398 22.84 -33.95 17.24
CA SER A 398 22.88 -33.34 15.93
C SER A 398 21.57 -33.66 15.23
N ASP A 399 20.54 -32.87 15.53
CA ASP A 399 19.35 -32.82 14.70
C ASP A 399 19.56 -31.70 13.68
N PRO A 400 19.85 -32.02 12.39
CA PRO A 400 20.07 -31.00 11.37
C PRO A 400 18.79 -30.21 11.02
N ASN A 401 17.66 -30.54 11.66
CA ASN A 401 16.35 -29.94 11.42
C ASN A 401 16.04 -28.69 12.27
N LEU A 402 16.98 -28.23 13.10
CA LEU A 402 16.80 -27.04 13.95
C LEU A 402 17.64 -25.81 13.53
N ARG A 403 17.92 -25.67 12.22
CA ARG A 403 18.42 -24.43 11.59
C ARG A 403 17.36 -23.93 10.62
N PHE A 404 16.49 -23.01 11.05
CA PHE A 404 15.40 -22.46 10.22
C PHE A 404 14.80 -23.52 9.28
N GLY A 405 14.57 -24.72 9.84
CA GLY A 405 14.27 -25.96 9.13
C GLY A 405 12.84 -26.03 8.68
N VAL A 406 12.33 -24.95 8.12
CA VAL A 406 11.29 -25.04 7.12
C VAL A 406 12.07 -24.85 5.82
N THR A 407 12.31 -25.93 5.08
CA THR A 407 12.30 -25.81 3.62
C THR A 407 11.07 -24.97 3.31
N LEU A 408 11.25 -23.70 2.97
CA LEU A 408 10.18 -22.75 2.66
C LEU A 408 9.48 -23.14 1.34
N THR A 409 9.30 -24.43 1.08
CA THR A 409 8.38 -24.93 0.07
C THR A 409 7.01 -25.08 0.73
N THR A 410 6.21 -24.02 0.68
CA THR A 410 4.74 -24.16 0.57
C THR A 410 4.32 -24.06 -0.89
N GLY A 411 5.23 -24.33 -1.83
CA GLY A 411 4.80 -25.19 -2.92
C GLY A 411 4.48 -26.53 -2.28
N GLN A 412 3.43 -27.19 -2.72
CA GLN A 412 3.45 -28.65 -2.73
C GLN A 412 4.87 -29.09 -3.09
N GLN A 413 5.29 -30.21 -2.54
CA GLN A 413 6.31 -30.96 -3.22
C GLN A 413 5.99 -30.88 -4.72
N VAL A 414 6.84 -30.18 -5.48
CA VAL A 414 7.45 -30.86 -6.60
C VAL A 414 8.00 -32.11 -5.91
N LYS A 415 7.15 -33.14 -5.85
CA LYS A 415 7.55 -34.43 -6.35
C LYS A 415 8.26 -33.99 -7.61
N LYS A 416 9.59 -33.86 -7.49
CA LYS A 416 10.47 -34.15 -8.58
C LYS A 416 9.84 -35.45 -9.02
N ARG A 417 9.07 -35.41 -10.12
CA ARG A 417 8.56 -36.64 -10.71
C ARG A 417 9.88 -37.33 -10.92
N SER A 418 10.18 -38.26 -9.99
CA SER A 418 11.29 -39.19 -10.07
C SER A 418 11.33 -39.52 -11.53
N ASP A 419 12.48 -39.38 -12.18
CA ASP A 419 12.70 -39.84 -13.53
C ASP A 419 11.97 -41.18 -13.66
N LYS A 420 10.73 -41.15 -14.15
CA LYS A 420 9.85 -42.31 -14.23
C LYS A 420 10.18 -42.96 -15.57
N ASN A 421 11.47 -43.17 -15.79
CA ASN A 421 11.97 -44.29 -16.53
C ASN A 421 11.81 -45.52 -15.64
N ALA A 422 10.56 -45.91 -15.38
CA ALA A 422 10.15 -47.23 -14.95
C ALA A 422 8.62 -47.24 -14.72
N THR A 423 7.91 -47.73 -15.73
CA THR A 423 6.75 -48.60 -15.55
C THR A 423 5.51 -47.97 -14.88
N GLN A 424 4.82 -47.10 -15.60
CA GLN A 424 3.36 -47.05 -15.52
C GLN A 424 2.80 -47.22 -16.94
N PRO A 425 1.80 -48.09 -17.15
CA PRO A 425 1.27 -48.34 -18.48
C PRO A 425 0.72 -47.04 -19.05
N LYS A 426 1.03 -46.75 -20.31
CA LYS A 426 0.33 -45.72 -21.08
C LYS A 426 -1.15 -46.07 -21.02
N GLU A 427 -1.93 -45.40 -20.17
CA GLU A 427 -3.37 -45.33 -20.35
C GLU A 427 -3.58 -44.73 -21.74
N SER A 428 -4.06 -45.56 -22.66
CA SER A 428 -4.18 -45.27 -24.08
C SER A 428 -5.15 -44.10 -24.28
N GLY A 429 -4.63 -42.89 -24.54
CA GLY A 429 -5.44 -41.72 -24.90
C GLY A 429 -4.94 -40.36 -24.38
N PHE A 430 -4.01 -40.33 -23.42
CA PHE A 430 -3.51 -39.06 -22.87
C PHE A 430 -2.29 -38.51 -23.61
N LEU A 431 -2.34 -37.20 -23.89
CA LEU A 431 -1.30 -36.37 -24.51
C LEU A 431 -0.68 -35.44 -23.44
N SER A 432 0.50 -34.88 -23.71
CA SER A 432 1.26 -34.08 -22.74
C SER A 432 1.17 -32.57 -22.98
N VAL A 433 1.10 -31.80 -21.89
CA VAL A 433 1.30 -30.34 -21.87
C VAL A 433 2.49 -30.02 -20.98
N SER A 434 3.45 -29.22 -21.47
CA SER A 434 4.63 -28.84 -20.70
C SER A 434 4.89 -27.34 -20.77
N ALA A 435 4.95 -26.68 -19.63
CA ALA A 435 5.27 -25.25 -19.50
C ALA A 435 6.70 -25.04 -18.98
N TYR A 436 7.41 -24.04 -19.52
CA TYR A 436 8.81 -23.72 -19.19
C TYR A 436 9.00 -22.23 -18.95
N GLY A 437 9.57 -21.87 -17.80
CA GLY A 437 9.92 -20.50 -17.44
C GLY A 437 11.38 -20.20 -17.80
N ILE A 438 11.60 -19.45 -18.88
CA ILE A 438 12.95 -19.31 -19.47
C ILE A 438 13.58 -17.92 -19.30
N SER A 439 12.78 -16.87 -19.13
CA SER A 439 13.25 -15.49 -18.97
C SER A 439 12.24 -14.63 -18.24
N GLN A 440 12.57 -13.36 -17.99
CA GLN A 440 11.58 -12.41 -17.46
C GLN A 440 10.68 -11.83 -18.56
N MET A 441 11.23 -11.64 -19.76
CA MET A 441 10.50 -11.13 -20.92
C MET A 441 11.00 -11.77 -22.22
N ILE A 442 10.09 -11.99 -23.17
CA ILE A 442 10.37 -12.47 -24.53
C ILE A 442 9.90 -11.43 -25.54
N ASP A 443 10.72 -11.13 -26.55
CA ASP A 443 10.31 -10.30 -27.68
C ASP A 443 9.51 -11.13 -28.70
N LEU A 444 8.19 -11.07 -28.61
CA LEU A 444 7.29 -11.86 -29.46
C LEU A 444 7.39 -11.49 -30.94
N ASN A 445 7.70 -10.23 -31.28
CA ASN A 445 7.81 -9.81 -32.68
C ASN A 445 9.05 -10.39 -33.34
N ALA A 446 10.17 -10.40 -32.61
CA ALA A 446 11.40 -11.00 -33.09
C ALA A 446 11.29 -12.52 -33.25
N VAL A 447 10.61 -13.20 -32.31
CA VAL A 447 10.32 -14.63 -32.38
C VAL A 447 9.38 -14.94 -33.55
N ARG A 448 8.29 -14.17 -33.72
CA ARG A 448 7.37 -14.31 -34.86
C ARG A 448 8.10 -14.20 -36.19
N ALA A 449 9.03 -13.25 -36.32
CA ALA A 449 9.84 -13.09 -37.53
C ALA A 449 10.79 -14.28 -37.77
N GLU A 450 11.42 -14.83 -36.73
CA GLU A 450 12.30 -16.00 -36.85
C GLU A 450 11.53 -17.21 -37.38
N PHE A 451 10.41 -17.57 -36.75
CA PHE A 451 9.63 -18.75 -37.12
C PHE A 451 8.81 -18.56 -38.40
N THR A 452 8.44 -17.34 -38.80
CA THR A 452 7.71 -17.13 -40.07
C THR A 452 8.66 -17.09 -41.28
N LEU A 453 9.89 -16.59 -41.12
CA LEU A 453 10.81 -16.34 -42.24
C LEU A 453 11.91 -17.40 -42.40
N ARG A 454 12.25 -18.16 -41.34
CA ARG A 454 13.41 -19.06 -41.35
C ARG A 454 13.10 -20.53 -41.10
N ASP A 455 11.92 -20.86 -40.56
CA ASP A 455 11.54 -22.24 -40.27
C ASP A 455 10.13 -22.54 -40.81
N HIS A 456 10.03 -23.41 -41.81
CA HIS A 456 8.73 -23.76 -42.41
C HIS A 456 7.99 -24.86 -41.64
N SER A 457 8.54 -25.37 -40.53
CA SER A 457 7.89 -26.43 -39.73
C SER A 457 6.75 -25.93 -38.85
N TYR A 458 6.71 -24.64 -38.54
CA TYR A 458 5.66 -24.01 -37.74
C TYR A 458 5.05 -22.82 -38.49
N HIS A 459 3.75 -22.59 -38.33
CA HIS A 459 3.09 -21.38 -38.83
C HIS A 459 2.50 -20.58 -37.66
N SER A 460 2.54 -19.24 -37.78
CA SER A 460 1.89 -18.35 -36.80
C SER A 460 0.39 -18.33 -37.04
N VAL A 461 -0.37 -18.70 -36.01
CA VAL A 461 -1.84 -18.58 -36.02
C VAL A 461 -2.22 -17.18 -35.51
N ARG A 462 -3.22 -16.55 -36.14
CA ARG A 462 -3.68 -15.22 -35.74
C ARG A 462 -4.67 -15.34 -34.58
N LEU A 463 -4.30 -14.79 -33.43
CA LEU A 463 -5.17 -14.68 -32.26
C LEU A 463 -5.98 -13.36 -32.31
N PRO A 464 -7.07 -13.23 -31.52
CA PRO A 464 -7.80 -11.97 -31.33
C PRO A 464 -6.87 -10.79 -31.04
N SER A 465 -7.24 -9.59 -31.51
CA SER A 465 -6.42 -8.37 -31.38
C SER A 465 -5.95 -8.13 -29.95
N ASP A 466 -6.81 -8.46 -28.99
CA ASP A 466 -6.68 -8.12 -27.59
C ASP A 466 -5.57 -8.92 -26.90
N ILE A 467 -5.31 -10.15 -27.36
CA ILE A 467 -4.24 -11.03 -26.82
C ILE A 467 -3.02 -11.17 -27.74
N SER A 468 -3.13 -10.72 -28.99
CA SER A 468 -2.09 -10.90 -30.02
C SER A 468 -0.74 -10.20 -29.72
N HIS A 469 -0.76 -9.25 -28.78
CA HIS A 469 0.40 -8.52 -28.28
C HIS A 469 1.08 -9.21 -27.09
N GLU A 470 0.36 -10.05 -26.35
CA GLU A 470 0.83 -10.70 -25.13
C GLU A 470 1.22 -12.15 -25.35
N VAL A 471 0.62 -12.80 -26.36
CA VAL A 471 0.83 -14.22 -26.67
C VAL A 471 1.00 -14.45 -28.16
N LEU A 472 1.96 -15.31 -28.48
CA LEU A 472 2.20 -15.83 -29.83
C LEU A 472 1.85 -17.31 -29.86
N LEU A 473 0.92 -17.70 -30.74
CA LEU A 473 0.60 -19.09 -31.03
C LEU A 473 1.33 -19.55 -32.31
N LEU A 474 2.14 -20.60 -32.17
CA LEU A 474 2.77 -21.31 -33.27
C LEU A 474 2.21 -22.72 -33.33
N SER A 475 1.77 -23.15 -34.52
CA SER A 475 1.23 -24.48 -34.73
C SER A 475 2.10 -25.27 -35.71
N GLY A 476 2.35 -26.54 -35.41
CA GLY A 476 3.17 -27.43 -36.24
C GLY A 476 2.47 -27.83 -37.54
N ASN A 477 3.21 -27.83 -38.65
CA ASN A 477 2.74 -28.31 -39.95
C ASN A 477 2.81 -29.84 -40.03
N GLN A 478 1.87 -30.56 -39.42
CA GLN A 478 1.69 -32.01 -39.62
C GLN A 478 0.31 -32.30 -40.24
N ALA A 479 0.31 -32.91 -41.43
CA ALA A 479 -0.84 -32.93 -42.34
C ALA A 479 -1.73 -34.19 -42.27
N SER A 480 -1.54 -35.08 -41.30
CA SER A 480 -2.13 -36.44 -41.37
C SER A 480 -2.95 -36.91 -40.17
N ASP A 481 -2.93 -36.24 -39.02
CA ASP A 481 -3.83 -36.58 -37.91
C ASP A 481 -4.20 -35.32 -37.09
N PRO A 482 -5.50 -34.97 -36.98
CA PRO A 482 -5.94 -33.87 -36.13
C PRO A 482 -5.55 -34.04 -34.64
N ASN A 483 -5.42 -35.27 -34.14
CA ASN A 483 -4.94 -35.54 -32.78
C ASN A 483 -3.41 -35.37 -32.62
N ALA A 484 -2.67 -35.21 -33.72
CA ALA A 484 -1.22 -35.05 -33.71
C ALA A 484 -0.76 -33.60 -33.90
N GLN A 485 -1.67 -32.61 -33.86
CA GLN A 485 -1.29 -31.20 -33.96
C GLN A 485 -0.54 -30.76 -32.69
N SER A 486 0.69 -30.25 -32.87
CA SER A 486 1.48 -29.66 -31.79
C SER A 486 1.31 -28.14 -31.80
N ASP A 487 0.81 -27.60 -30.70
CA ASP A 487 0.61 -26.16 -30.52
C ASP A 487 1.58 -25.61 -29.47
N VAL A 488 2.13 -24.43 -29.72
CA VAL A 488 3.10 -23.78 -28.83
C VAL A 488 2.64 -22.36 -28.54
N PHE A 489 2.35 -22.09 -27.27
CA PHE A 489 2.03 -20.75 -26.78
C PHE A 489 3.28 -20.12 -26.17
N ILE A 490 3.65 -18.95 -26.68
CA ILE A 490 4.79 -18.17 -26.18
C ILE A 490 4.24 -16.88 -25.58
N PHE A 491 4.40 -16.73 -24.26
CA PHE A 491 3.92 -15.58 -23.52
C PHE A 491 5.03 -14.52 -23.40
N GLN A 492 4.65 -13.25 -23.54
CA GLN A 492 5.58 -12.12 -23.37
C GLN A 492 6.25 -12.12 -22.00
N ASN A 493 5.57 -12.66 -20.98
CA ASN A 493 6.04 -12.78 -19.59
C ASN A 493 7.20 -13.78 -19.38
N GLY A 494 7.70 -14.41 -20.44
CA GLY A 494 8.90 -15.26 -20.40
C GLY A 494 8.64 -16.76 -20.25
N VAL A 495 7.39 -17.19 -20.44
CA VAL A 495 6.97 -18.60 -20.34
C VAL A 495 6.57 -19.15 -21.70
N ILE A 496 6.91 -20.42 -21.94
CA ILE A 496 6.53 -21.17 -23.16
C ILE A 496 5.74 -22.40 -22.74
N VAL A 497 4.60 -22.64 -23.36
CA VAL A 497 3.75 -23.82 -23.14
C VAL A 497 3.66 -24.64 -24.41
N PHE A 498 4.04 -25.91 -24.32
CA PHE A 498 4.02 -26.87 -25.41
C PHE A 498 2.85 -27.84 -25.23
N TRP A 499 2.02 -27.95 -26.25
CA TRP A 499 0.97 -28.95 -26.37
C TRP A 499 1.40 -30.02 -27.36
N ASN A 500 1.45 -31.27 -26.89
CA ASN A 500 1.73 -32.44 -27.72
C ASN A 500 3.02 -32.32 -28.56
N LEU A 501 4.07 -31.72 -27.99
CA LEU A 501 5.40 -31.68 -28.58
C LEU A 501 6.30 -32.70 -27.86
N PRO A 502 7.12 -33.49 -28.57
CA PRO A 502 8.06 -34.40 -27.93
C PRO A 502 9.13 -33.66 -27.11
N GLU A 503 9.49 -34.20 -25.95
CA GLU A 503 10.47 -33.57 -25.05
C GLU A 503 11.86 -33.37 -25.68
N SER A 504 12.24 -34.20 -26.67
CA SER A 504 13.46 -34.04 -27.44
C SER A 504 13.52 -32.72 -28.21
N GLU A 505 12.37 -32.21 -28.64
CA GLU A 505 12.27 -30.96 -29.40
C GLU A 505 12.19 -29.73 -28.49
N HIS A 506 11.71 -29.87 -27.24
CA HIS A 506 11.61 -28.77 -26.28
C HIS A 506 12.93 -28.03 -26.10
N LYS A 507 14.03 -28.77 -25.90
CA LYS A 507 15.36 -28.17 -25.68
C LYS A 507 15.86 -27.38 -26.89
N VAL A 508 15.65 -27.92 -28.09
CA VAL A 508 16.03 -27.26 -29.35
C VAL A 508 15.22 -25.98 -29.52
N PHE A 509 13.91 -26.05 -29.31
CA PHE A 509 13.00 -24.92 -29.41
C PHE A 509 13.37 -23.80 -28.43
N ILE A 510 13.53 -24.14 -27.14
CA ILE A 510 13.92 -23.20 -26.09
C ILE A 510 15.28 -22.54 -26.42
N SER A 511 16.25 -23.30 -26.91
CA SER A 511 17.58 -22.75 -27.26
C SER A 511 17.51 -21.68 -28.37
N ARG A 512 16.55 -21.78 -29.29
CA ARG A 512 16.32 -20.78 -30.34
C ARG A 512 15.65 -19.54 -29.78
N VAL A 513 14.55 -19.71 -29.04
CA VAL A 513 13.81 -18.58 -28.43
C VAL A 513 14.67 -17.80 -27.42
N ARG A 514 15.57 -18.47 -26.69
CA ARG A 514 16.49 -17.84 -25.72
C ARG A 514 17.34 -16.71 -26.31
N LYS A 515 17.59 -16.68 -27.62
CA LYS A 515 18.32 -15.59 -28.29
C LYS A 515 17.55 -14.26 -28.29
N TYR A 516 16.25 -14.30 -28.10
CA TYR A 516 15.32 -13.16 -28.14
C TYR A 516 14.74 -12.81 -26.76
N CYS A 517 15.24 -13.46 -25.72
CA CYS A 517 14.84 -13.24 -24.33
C CYS A 517 15.64 -12.09 -23.69
N ARG A 518 14.99 -11.33 -22.81
CA ARG A 518 15.63 -10.39 -21.88
C ARG A 518 15.67 -10.99 -20.47
N GLU A 519 16.78 -10.79 -19.78
CA GLU A 519 17.04 -11.35 -18.44
C GLU A 519 16.82 -12.87 -18.38
N VAL A 520 17.67 -13.60 -19.10
CA VAL A 520 17.57 -15.04 -19.29
C VAL A 520 17.87 -15.80 -18.01
N VAL A 521 17.02 -16.76 -17.67
CA VAL A 521 17.23 -17.65 -16.52
C VAL A 521 18.27 -18.71 -16.89
N SER A 522 19.24 -18.96 -16.00
CA SER A 522 20.24 -20.02 -16.18
C SER A 522 19.56 -21.38 -16.34
N GLU A 523 20.12 -22.29 -17.16
CA GLU A 523 19.50 -23.59 -17.45
C GLU A 523 19.19 -24.43 -16.20
N SER A 524 19.98 -24.29 -15.13
CA SER A 524 19.77 -24.97 -13.85
C SER A 524 18.62 -24.40 -12.99
N ARG A 525 18.00 -23.30 -13.41
CA ARG A 525 16.92 -22.59 -12.70
C ARG A 525 15.66 -22.46 -13.56
N ILE A 526 15.62 -23.15 -14.69
CA ILE A 526 14.41 -23.20 -15.52
C ILE A 526 13.37 -24.00 -14.75
N GLU A 527 12.26 -23.35 -14.44
CA GLU A 527 11.11 -24.01 -13.83
C GLU A 527 10.24 -24.66 -14.90
N ARG A 528 9.74 -25.85 -14.60
CA ARG A 528 8.93 -26.66 -15.51
C ARG A 528 7.71 -27.19 -14.78
N GLU A 529 6.58 -27.17 -15.48
CA GLU A 529 5.32 -27.73 -15.01
C GLU A 529 4.69 -28.58 -16.12
N ASP A 530 4.22 -29.79 -15.77
CA ASP A 530 3.71 -30.77 -16.73
C ASP A 530 2.28 -31.18 -16.37
N LEU A 531 1.36 -31.07 -17.32
CA LEU A 531 0.00 -31.62 -17.24
C LEU A 531 -0.23 -32.67 -18.33
N ARG A 532 -1.36 -33.36 -18.24
CA ARG A 532 -1.84 -34.28 -19.28
C ARG A 532 -3.22 -33.87 -19.74
N TYR A 533 -3.53 -34.16 -20.99
CA TYR A 533 -4.85 -33.92 -21.55
C TYR A 533 -5.33 -35.07 -22.42
N CYS A 534 -6.65 -35.22 -22.57
CA CYS A 534 -7.26 -36.12 -23.55
C CYS A 534 -8.53 -35.46 -24.14
N PHE A 535 -9.01 -36.01 -25.24
CA PHE A 535 -10.27 -35.56 -25.86
C PHE A 535 -11.45 -36.37 -25.33
N SER A 536 -12.57 -35.69 -25.12
CA SER A 536 -13.82 -36.24 -24.58
C SER A 536 -15.00 -35.68 -25.36
N ASP A 537 -16.08 -36.47 -25.47
CA ASP A 537 -17.33 -36.05 -26.13
C ASP A 537 -18.19 -35.13 -25.22
N GLU A 538 -17.88 -35.12 -23.92
CA GLU A 538 -18.47 -34.20 -22.94
C GLU A 538 -17.78 -32.82 -22.92
N HIS A 539 -18.42 -31.81 -22.34
CA HIS A 539 -17.87 -30.46 -22.20
C HIS A 539 -16.50 -30.44 -21.51
N THR A 540 -15.67 -29.47 -21.91
CA THR A 540 -14.32 -29.29 -21.38
C THR A 540 -14.35 -29.16 -19.86
N ARG A 541 -13.57 -30.00 -19.18
CA ARG A 541 -13.54 -30.06 -17.72
C ARG A 541 -12.18 -30.47 -17.18
N LEU A 542 -11.93 -30.10 -15.93
CA LEU A 542 -10.73 -30.46 -15.19
C LEU A 542 -11.08 -31.47 -14.11
N VAL A 543 -10.41 -32.63 -14.12
CA VAL A 543 -10.56 -33.65 -13.05
C VAL A 543 -9.20 -33.84 -12.39
N GLY A 544 -9.02 -33.20 -11.22
CA GLY A 544 -7.70 -33.12 -10.60
C GLY A 544 -6.77 -32.26 -11.44
N GLU A 545 -5.64 -32.83 -11.90
CA GLU A 545 -4.65 -32.17 -12.76
C GLU A 545 -4.76 -32.59 -14.24
N ASP A 546 -5.67 -33.50 -14.58
CA ASP A 546 -5.84 -34.00 -15.94
C ASP A 546 -6.95 -33.20 -16.66
N ILE A 547 -6.64 -32.73 -17.88
CA ILE A 547 -7.52 -31.89 -18.70
C ILE A 547 -8.32 -32.77 -19.68
N TYR A 548 -9.64 -32.63 -19.69
CA TYR A 548 -10.53 -33.27 -20.66
C TYR A 548 -11.04 -32.19 -21.61
N LEU A 549 -10.55 -32.15 -22.85
CA LEU A 549 -10.97 -31.18 -23.86
C LEU A 549 -12.16 -31.71 -24.66
N GLN A 550 -13.14 -30.85 -24.91
CA GLN A 550 -14.30 -31.16 -25.73
C GLN A 550 -13.87 -31.35 -27.19
N ASN A 551 -14.31 -32.44 -27.78
CA ASN A 551 -14.19 -32.66 -29.21
C ASN A 551 -15.30 -31.87 -29.93
N HIS A 552 -14.99 -30.69 -30.46
CA HIS A 552 -15.92 -29.97 -31.34
C HIS A 552 -15.94 -30.68 -32.70
N GLU A 553 -17.11 -31.16 -33.13
CA GLU A 553 -17.33 -31.86 -34.42
C GLU A 553 -16.97 -30.97 -35.62
N GLY A 554 -15.68 -30.96 -35.94
CA GLY A 554 -15.06 -30.41 -37.14
C GLY A 554 -13.82 -31.21 -37.56
N ARG A 555 -13.60 -32.38 -36.95
CA ARG A 555 -12.40 -33.23 -37.14
C ARG A 555 -12.68 -34.71 -37.37
N VAL A 556 -13.93 -35.10 -37.63
CA VAL A 556 -14.27 -36.47 -38.02
C VAL A 556 -14.95 -36.45 -39.40
N GLN A 557 -14.19 -36.81 -40.44
CA GLN A 557 -14.74 -37.66 -41.49
C GLN A 557 -13.92 -38.94 -41.57
N SER A 558 -14.66 -40.05 -41.63
CA SER A 558 -14.26 -41.44 -41.88
C SER A 558 -13.84 -42.28 -40.66
N HIS A 559 -14.82 -42.92 -40.03
CA HIS A 559 -15.00 -44.37 -40.21
C HIS A 559 -16.37 -44.82 -39.68
N ASP A 560 -17.38 -44.79 -40.55
CA ASP A 560 -18.60 -45.57 -40.32
C ASP A 560 -18.33 -47.00 -40.81
N PHE A 561 -18.31 -47.94 -39.87
CA PHE A 561 -18.51 -49.35 -40.16
C PHE A 561 -19.95 -49.55 -40.62
N HIS A 562 -20.10 -50.07 -41.83
CA HIS A 562 -21.36 -50.58 -42.36
C HIS A 562 -22.02 -51.55 -41.38
N THR A 563 -23.26 -51.26 -40.99
CA THR A 563 -24.29 -52.28 -40.80
C THR A 563 -25.57 -51.81 -41.48
N ASP A 564 -25.94 -52.57 -42.50
CA ASP A 564 -27.14 -52.41 -43.33
C ASP A 564 -28.44 -52.39 -42.50
N GLU A 565 -29.28 -51.38 -42.73
CA GLU A 565 -30.73 -51.54 -42.54
C GLU A 565 -31.44 -51.42 -43.88
N ARG A 566 -32.21 -52.47 -44.18
CA ARG A 566 -32.99 -52.67 -45.40
C ARG A 566 -34.43 -52.20 -45.13
N ILE A 567 -34.80 -51.11 -45.79
CA ILE A 567 -36.09 -50.77 -46.42
C ILE A 567 -37.34 -51.49 -45.86
N GLU A 568 -38.30 -50.69 -45.36
CA GLU A 568 -39.72 -50.72 -45.78
C GLU A 568 -40.50 -49.47 -45.29
N GLN A 569 -41.10 -48.72 -46.23
CA GLN A 569 -42.30 -47.88 -46.03
C GLN A 569 -43.54 -48.74 -46.43
N PRO A 570 -44.83 -48.28 -46.44
CA PRO A 570 -45.41 -46.94 -46.20
C PRO A 570 -46.79 -46.92 -45.49
N GLY A 571 -47.34 -45.71 -45.30
CA GLY A 571 -48.77 -45.41 -45.21
C GLY A 571 -49.14 -44.57 -44.00
N ASP A 572 -50.09 -43.65 -44.02
CA ASP A 572 -50.88 -43.04 -45.07
C ASP A 572 -51.73 -41.94 -44.40
N SER A 573 -52.28 -41.03 -45.21
CA SER A 573 -53.47 -40.20 -44.94
C SER A 573 -53.36 -38.84 -44.23
N ALA A 574 -53.87 -37.86 -44.98
CA ALA A 574 -54.14 -36.47 -44.66
C ALA A 574 -55.46 -36.24 -43.89
N ALA A 575 -55.57 -35.10 -43.19
CA ALA A 575 -56.86 -34.40 -43.00
C ALA A 575 -56.67 -32.93 -42.51
N THR A 576 -56.81 -32.01 -43.46
CA THR A 576 -57.66 -30.81 -43.47
C THR A 576 -58.32 -30.31 -42.15
N ALA A 577 -58.09 -29.03 -41.79
CA ALA A 577 -59.10 -27.96 -41.60
C ALA A 577 -58.73 -26.89 -40.53
N THR A 578 -58.45 -25.67 -41.00
CA THR A 578 -58.51 -24.36 -40.30
C THR A 578 -59.93 -23.76 -40.38
N PRO A 579 -60.24 -22.53 -39.90
CA PRO A 579 -59.80 -21.77 -38.71
C PRO A 579 -60.99 -21.08 -37.95
N SER A 580 -60.75 -20.45 -36.80
CA SER A 580 -61.56 -19.29 -36.37
C SER A 580 -60.75 -18.28 -35.57
N SER A 581 -60.94 -17.03 -35.94
CA SER A 581 -60.12 -15.85 -35.71
C SER A 581 -60.34 -15.18 -34.35
N LYS A 582 -59.34 -14.37 -33.94
CA LYS A 582 -59.57 -12.93 -33.74
C LYS A 582 -58.28 -12.13 -33.90
N HIS A 583 -58.37 -11.22 -34.87
CA HIS A 583 -57.45 -10.17 -35.27
C HIS A 583 -57.21 -9.10 -34.20
N ARG A 584 -55.98 -8.58 -34.15
CA ARG A 584 -55.65 -7.15 -34.31
C ARG A 584 -54.14 -7.03 -34.64
N VAL A 585 -53.69 -6.90 -35.91
CA VAL A 585 -53.64 -5.69 -36.78
C VAL A 585 -52.57 -4.72 -36.21
N ASP A 586 -51.43 -4.38 -36.85
CA ASP A 586 -51.18 -4.10 -38.28
C ASP A 586 -49.67 -4.03 -38.66
N GLN A 587 -49.44 -4.06 -39.98
CA GLN A 587 -48.38 -3.36 -40.77
C GLN A 587 -47.11 -4.10 -41.24
N MET A 588 -47.18 -4.59 -42.49
CA MET A 588 -46.06 -4.56 -43.46
C MET A 588 -46.26 -3.33 -44.37
N VAL A 589 -45.19 -2.62 -44.73
CA VAL A 589 -44.89 -2.15 -46.11
C VAL A 589 -43.38 -1.89 -46.23
N MET A 590 -42.79 -2.50 -47.27
CA MET A 590 -41.45 -2.30 -47.85
C MET A 590 -41.18 -0.86 -48.30
N ASN A 591 -39.95 -0.35 -48.12
CA ASN A 591 -39.17 0.18 -49.27
C ASN A 591 -37.72 0.57 -48.92
N GLN A 592 -36.87 0.45 -49.95
CA GLN A 592 -35.56 1.10 -50.18
C GLN A 592 -34.28 0.44 -49.66
N SER A 593 -33.49 -0.07 -50.61
CA SER A 593 -32.02 -0.22 -50.50
C SER A 593 -31.34 1.15 -50.43
N PRO A 594 -30.25 1.27 -49.65
CA PRO A 594 -28.96 1.64 -50.25
C PRO A 594 -27.77 0.92 -49.61
N GLU A 595 -26.69 0.78 -50.38
CA GLU A 595 -25.39 0.25 -49.98
C GLU A 595 -24.86 0.81 -48.65
N LYS A 596 -24.32 -0.05 -47.75
CA LYS A 596 -23.28 0.25 -46.75
C LYS A 596 -22.88 -0.98 -45.90
N GLY A 597 -21.57 -1.24 -45.81
CA GLY A 597 -20.92 -1.67 -44.57
C GLY A 597 -20.66 -3.17 -44.34
N LEU A 598 -19.39 -3.56 -44.50
CA LEU A 598 -18.57 -4.33 -43.55
C LEU A 598 -19.18 -5.60 -42.89
N HIS A 599 -18.66 -6.77 -43.28
CA HIS A 599 -18.49 -7.89 -42.33
C HIS A 599 -17.30 -8.76 -42.74
N LEU A 600 -16.18 -8.56 -42.05
CA LEU A 600 -15.06 -9.51 -41.99
C LEU A 600 -14.99 -10.01 -40.54
N VAL A 601 -15.23 -11.30 -40.33
CA VAL A 601 -14.84 -12.01 -39.09
C VAL A 601 -14.33 -13.40 -39.51
N PRO A 602 -13.05 -13.75 -39.29
CA PRO A 602 -12.63 -15.14 -39.23
C PRO A 602 -13.03 -15.72 -37.87
N VAL A 603 -13.76 -16.83 -37.91
CA VAL A 603 -14.30 -17.58 -36.77
C VAL A 603 -13.20 -18.03 -35.81
N GLU A 604 -13.45 -17.86 -34.52
CA GLU A 604 -12.59 -18.27 -33.41
C GLU A 604 -12.71 -19.78 -33.20
N ASP A 605 -11.61 -20.54 -33.31
CA ASP A 605 -11.65 -21.97 -33.00
C ASP A 605 -11.81 -22.17 -31.48
N PRO A 606 -12.93 -22.76 -31.00
CA PRO A 606 -13.21 -22.86 -29.56
C PRO A 606 -12.14 -23.67 -28.80
N ILE A 607 -11.61 -24.73 -29.41
CA ILE A 607 -10.55 -25.58 -28.83
C ILE A 607 -9.28 -24.77 -28.52
N ARG A 608 -8.89 -23.84 -29.40
CA ARG A 608 -7.67 -23.03 -29.20
C ARG A 608 -7.84 -22.00 -28.10
N LEU A 609 -9.06 -21.50 -27.91
CA LEU A 609 -9.39 -20.60 -26.81
C LEU A 609 -9.36 -21.32 -25.45
N GLU A 610 -9.86 -22.55 -25.40
CA GLU A 610 -9.77 -23.39 -24.20
C GLU A 610 -8.31 -23.77 -23.87
N GLN A 611 -7.53 -24.17 -24.89
CA GLN A 611 -6.09 -24.42 -24.73
C GLN A 611 -5.34 -23.18 -24.25
N PHE A 612 -5.71 -21.99 -24.75
CA PHE A 612 -5.15 -20.72 -24.31
C PHE A 612 -5.42 -20.49 -22.81
N ALA A 613 -6.66 -20.70 -22.36
CA ALA A 613 -7.04 -20.52 -20.95
C ALA A 613 -6.22 -21.40 -20.00
N PHE A 614 -6.05 -22.68 -20.36
CA PHE A 614 -5.20 -23.59 -19.58
C PHE A 614 -3.71 -23.21 -19.67
N SER A 615 -3.25 -22.79 -20.84
CA SER A 615 -1.86 -22.35 -21.04
C SER A 615 -1.53 -21.10 -20.23
N GLU A 616 -2.46 -20.16 -20.11
CA GLU A 616 -2.27 -18.95 -19.32
C GLU A 616 -2.19 -19.28 -17.83
N ALA A 617 -3.09 -20.10 -17.30
CA ALA A 617 -3.03 -20.53 -15.91
C ALA A 617 -1.71 -21.26 -15.57
N LEU A 618 -1.23 -22.12 -16.48
CA LEU A 618 0.09 -22.75 -16.37
C LEU A 618 1.23 -21.74 -16.42
N ALA A 619 1.16 -20.77 -17.33
CA ALA A 619 2.17 -19.75 -17.46
C ALA A 619 2.33 -18.93 -16.16
N LEU A 620 1.22 -18.64 -15.48
CA LEU A 620 1.23 -17.95 -14.19
C LEU A 620 1.83 -18.80 -13.07
N SER A 621 1.52 -20.10 -13.02
CA SER A 621 2.09 -21.00 -12.01
C SER A 621 3.60 -21.15 -12.14
N VAL A 622 4.11 -21.31 -13.37
CA VAL A 622 5.56 -21.37 -13.65
C VAL A 622 6.23 -20.02 -13.36
N LYS A 623 5.59 -18.90 -13.72
CA LYS A 623 6.11 -17.56 -13.41
C LYS A 623 6.21 -17.34 -11.91
N LEU A 624 5.21 -17.76 -11.15
CA LEU A 624 5.21 -17.69 -9.70
C LEU A 624 6.34 -18.53 -9.11
N ALA A 625 6.60 -19.74 -9.62
CA ALA A 625 7.73 -20.57 -9.20
C ALA A 625 9.09 -19.87 -9.41
N LEU A 626 9.28 -19.17 -10.54
CA LEU A 626 10.49 -18.37 -10.78
C LEU A 626 10.68 -17.25 -9.74
N LEU A 627 9.58 -16.58 -9.35
CA LEU A 627 9.61 -15.53 -8.33
C LEU A 627 9.87 -16.10 -6.93
N GLU A 628 9.25 -17.23 -6.58
CA GLU A 628 9.48 -17.96 -5.33
C GLU A 628 10.97 -18.33 -5.18
N ASN A 629 11.57 -18.92 -6.21
CA ASN A 629 13.00 -19.25 -6.21
C ASN A 629 13.90 -18.01 -6.11
N SER A 630 13.52 -16.93 -6.80
CA SER A 630 14.25 -15.67 -6.73
C SER A 630 14.22 -15.11 -5.32
N PHE A 631 13.06 -15.16 -4.65
CA PHE A 631 12.90 -14.77 -3.26
C PHE A 631 13.71 -15.66 -2.31
N ASP A 632 13.62 -16.98 -2.44
CA ASP A 632 14.35 -17.93 -1.60
C ASP A 632 15.85 -17.71 -1.68
N SER A 633 16.37 -17.38 -2.88
CA SER A 633 17.78 -17.04 -3.05
C SER A 633 18.21 -15.79 -2.28
N VAL A 634 17.32 -14.81 -2.11
CA VAL A 634 17.57 -13.59 -1.32
C VAL A 634 17.42 -13.89 0.17
N ALA A 635 16.41 -14.68 0.55
CA ALA A 635 16.16 -15.08 1.93
C ALA A 635 17.35 -15.86 2.53
N VAL A 636 17.89 -16.84 1.79
CA VAL A 636 19.10 -17.57 2.20
C VAL A 636 20.30 -16.64 2.42
N GLN A 637 20.45 -15.59 1.60
CA GLN A 637 21.52 -14.61 1.78
C GLN A 637 21.34 -13.72 3.01
N MET A 638 20.11 -13.59 3.52
CA MET A 638 19.77 -12.82 4.72
C MET A 638 19.82 -13.65 6.01
N GLU A 639 19.81 -14.99 5.93
CA GLU A 639 19.89 -15.89 7.10
C GLU A 639 21.09 -15.58 8.04
N PRO A 640 22.32 -15.34 7.54
CA PRO A 640 23.45 -15.00 8.41
C PRO A 640 23.25 -13.70 9.19
N TRP A 641 22.39 -12.80 8.70
CA TRP A 641 22.08 -11.54 9.39
C TRP A 641 21.22 -11.81 10.62
N ILE A 642 20.21 -12.68 10.48
CA ILE A 642 19.35 -13.12 11.57
C ILE A 642 20.18 -13.85 12.63
N GLU A 643 21.07 -14.76 12.22
CA GLU A 643 21.91 -15.51 13.16
C GLU A 643 22.85 -14.59 13.96
N ARG A 644 23.43 -13.58 13.31
CA ARG A 644 24.26 -12.57 13.99
C ARG A 644 23.45 -11.71 14.95
N MET A 645 22.22 -11.35 14.59
CA MET A 645 21.29 -10.64 15.48
C MET A 645 20.94 -11.49 16.71
N LYS A 646 20.64 -12.78 16.52
CA LYS A 646 20.33 -13.72 17.60
C LYS A 646 21.46 -13.80 18.63
N ASN A 647 22.70 -13.82 18.15
CA ASN A 647 23.87 -13.97 19.01
C ASN A 647 24.36 -12.63 19.62
N GLY A 648 23.69 -11.51 19.35
CA GLY A 648 24.02 -10.20 19.93
C GLY A 648 25.37 -9.61 19.47
N PHE A 649 26.04 -10.23 18.49
CA PHE A 649 27.28 -9.70 17.95
C PHE A 649 26.99 -8.45 17.12
N GLY A 650 27.64 -7.33 17.46
CA GLY A 650 27.43 -6.04 16.81
C GLY A 650 27.32 -6.12 15.28
N LEU A 651 26.27 -5.50 14.76
CA LEU A 651 25.95 -5.45 13.32
C LEU A 651 26.95 -4.54 12.61
N ASN A 652 28.03 -5.14 12.10
CA ASN A 652 28.98 -4.47 11.20
C ASN A 652 28.61 -4.80 9.75
N PHE A 653 27.38 -4.49 9.34
CA PHE A 653 26.97 -4.57 7.95
C PHE A 653 27.14 -3.21 7.28
N PRO A 654 27.73 -3.14 6.08
CA PRO A 654 27.76 -1.90 5.32
C PRO A 654 26.34 -1.54 4.89
N ARG A 655 25.96 -0.26 5.02
CA ARG A 655 24.63 0.25 4.63
C ARG A 655 24.27 -0.09 3.19
N SER A 656 25.26 -0.08 2.30
CA SER A 656 25.08 -0.43 0.89
C SER A 656 24.59 -1.87 0.70
N SER A 657 25.00 -2.81 1.54
CA SER A 657 24.53 -4.21 1.45
C SER A 657 23.07 -4.33 1.87
N VAL A 658 22.64 -3.63 2.93
CA VAL A 658 21.22 -3.63 3.35
C VAL A 658 20.37 -2.98 2.27
N LEU A 659 20.76 -1.81 1.77
CA LEU A 659 20.03 -1.10 0.71
C LEU A 659 19.93 -1.93 -0.59
N LYS A 660 21.01 -2.65 -0.97
CA LYS A 660 20.98 -3.54 -2.13
C LYS A 660 19.96 -4.66 -1.95
N LYS A 661 19.90 -5.29 -0.78
CA LYS A 661 18.91 -6.34 -0.49
C LYS A 661 17.48 -5.81 -0.40
N THR A 662 17.29 -4.64 0.17
CA THR A 662 16.01 -3.93 0.12
C THR A 662 15.56 -3.71 -1.33
N GLY A 663 16.44 -3.24 -2.21
CA GLY A 663 16.14 -3.09 -3.64
C GLY A 663 15.80 -4.40 -4.36
N GLU A 664 16.53 -5.48 -4.07
CA GLU A 664 16.24 -6.82 -4.61
C GLU A 664 14.84 -7.32 -4.17
N LEU A 665 14.48 -7.19 -2.89
CA LEU A 665 13.15 -7.55 -2.38
C LEU A 665 12.04 -6.70 -3.00
N PHE A 666 12.25 -5.39 -3.13
CA PHE A 666 11.29 -4.49 -3.79
C PHE A 666 11.11 -4.84 -5.27
N THR A 667 12.17 -5.29 -5.96
CA THR A 667 12.07 -5.73 -7.36
C THR A 667 11.15 -6.95 -7.47
N ILE A 668 11.30 -7.93 -6.58
CA ILE A 668 10.43 -9.12 -6.57
C ILE A 668 8.97 -8.72 -6.27
N ARG A 669 8.76 -7.85 -5.27
CA ARG A 669 7.41 -7.34 -4.93
C ARG A 669 6.79 -6.57 -6.10
N HIS A 670 7.58 -5.75 -6.79
CA HIS A 670 7.14 -5.02 -7.96
C HIS A 670 6.76 -5.97 -9.11
N LEU A 671 7.60 -6.97 -9.40
CA LEU A 671 7.32 -7.98 -10.43
C LEU A 671 6.06 -8.79 -10.12
N LEU A 672 5.84 -9.16 -8.85
CA LEU A 672 4.65 -9.88 -8.40
C LEU A 672 3.36 -9.05 -8.57
N ASN A 673 3.45 -7.73 -8.36
CA ASN A 673 2.32 -6.82 -8.46
C ASN A 673 2.05 -6.33 -9.90
N ILE A 674 3.08 -6.18 -10.76
CA ILE A 674 2.90 -5.79 -12.18
C ILE A 674 2.25 -6.90 -12.98
N SER A 675 2.51 -8.15 -12.65
CA SER A 675 1.80 -9.28 -13.23
C SER A 675 0.36 -9.32 -12.69
N THR A 676 -0.44 -8.31 -13.08
CA THR A 676 -1.82 -8.06 -12.68
C THR A 676 -2.71 -9.30 -12.91
N SER A 677 -2.37 -10.11 -13.92
CA SER A 677 -3.01 -11.40 -14.23
C SER A 677 -2.85 -12.48 -13.16
N MET A 678 -1.90 -12.33 -12.21
CA MET A 678 -1.80 -13.22 -11.05
C MET A 678 -2.78 -12.87 -9.92
N ILE A 679 -3.36 -11.66 -9.94
CA ILE A 679 -4.22 -11.13 -8.88
C ILE A 679 -5.68 -11.06 -9.39
N GLU A 680 -5.90 -10.49 -10.57
CA GLU A 680 -7.22 -10.28 -11.18
C GLU A 680 -7.44 -11.13 -12.44
N THR A 681 -8.69 -11.32 -12.84
CA THR A 681 -9.04 -11.99 -14.11
C THR A 681 -8.82 -11.03 -15.28
N PRO A 682 -8.03 -11.39 -16.31
CA PRO A 682 -7.78 -10.52 -17.46
C PRO A 682 -9.05 -10.10 -18.20
N ASP A 683 -9.07 -8.88 -18.75
CA ASP A 683 -10.19 -8.29 -19.50
C ASP A 683 -10.70 -9.19 -20.64
N PHE A 684 -9.81 -9.98 -21.25
CA PHE A 684 -10.14 -10.96 -22.29
C PHE A 684 -11.26 -11.93 -21.90
N TYR A 685 -11.36 -12.27 -20.61
CA TYR A 685 -12.33 -13.24 -20.11
C TYR A 685 -13.72 -12.65 -19.85
N TRP A 686 -13.86 -11.32 -19.79
CA TRP A 686 -15.09 -10.65 -19.36
C TRP A 686 -16.25 -10.91 -20.34
N ASP A 687 -15.93 -11.06 -21.62
CA ASP A 687 -16.90 -11.37 -22.67
C ASP A 687 -17.11 -12.90 -22.85
N ARG A 688 -16.38 -13.75 -22.10
CA ARG A 688 -16.32 -15.21 -22.30
C ARG A 688 -16.35 -16.01 -20.98
N PRO A 689 -17.52 -16.10 -20.33
CA PRO A 689 -17.64 -16.76 -19.02
C PRO A 689 -17.31 -18.27 -19.04
N GLU A 690 -17.51 -18.95 -20.18
CA GLU A 690 -17.19 -20.37 -20.34
C GLU A 690 -15.68 -20.63 -20.21
N VAL A 691 -14.87 -19.80 -20.88
CA VAL A 691 -13.41 -19.89 -20.88
C VAL A 691 -12.83 -19.39 -19.56
N GLU A 692 -13.44 -18.37 -18.95
CA GLU A 692 -13.07 -17.85 -17.63
C GLU A 692 -13.17 -18.93 -16.54
N SER A 693 -14.24 -19.74 -16.59
CA SER A 693 -14.46 -20.84 -15.65
C SER A 693 -13.33 -21.86 -15.72
N LEU A 694 -12.89 -22.24 -16.92
CA LEU A 694 -11.78 -23.20 -17.13
C LEU A 694 -10.45 -22.65 -16.59
N TYR A 695 -10.14 -21.38 -16.91
CA TYR A 695 -8.97 -20.69 -16.38
C TYR A 695 -8.96 -20.66 -14.85
N THR A 696 -10.10 -20.28 -14.24
CA THR A 696 -10.24 -20.18 -12.78
C THR A 696 -10.17 -21.53 -12.08
N GLN A 697 -10.72 -22.59 -12.69
CA GLN A 697 -10.63 -23.97 -12.19
C GLN A 697 -9.17 -24.43 -12.15
N LEU A 698 -8.41 -24.28 -13.24
CA LEU A 698 -7.00 -24.69 -13.25
C LEU A 698 -6.14 -23.83 -12.31
N ARG A 699 -6.38 -22.51 -12.26
CA ARG A 699 -5.71 -21.61 -11.30
C ARG A 699 -5.89 -22.04 -9.85
N THR A 700 -7.08 -22.57 -9.52
CA THR A 700 -7.40 -23.10 -8.19
C THR A 700 -6.69 -24.43 -7.92
N VAL A 701 -6.69 -25.35 -8.89
CA VAL A 701 -5.97 -26.64 -8.79
C VAL A 701 -4.47 -26.43 -8.58
N LEU A 702 -3.86 -25.53 -9.38
CA LEU A 702 -2.45 -25.16 -9.25
C LEU A 702 -2.14 -24.30 -8.01
N SER A 703 -3.16 -24.00 -7.19
CA SER A 703 -3.05 -23.25 -5.93
C SER A 703 -2.38 -21.89 -6.07
N VAL A 704 -2.46 -21.25 -7.24
CA VAL A 704 -1.80 -19.98 -7.54
C VAL A 704 -2.20 -18.87 -6.54
N PRO A 705 -3.49 -18.67 -6.18
CA PRO A 705 -3.86 -17.60 -5.24
C PRO A 705 -3.27 -17.80 -3.84
N THR A 706 -3.22 -19.05 -3.37
CA THR A 706 -2.66 -19.39 -2.05
C THR A 706 -1.15 -19.21 -2.04
N ARG A 707 -0.45 -19.69 -3.08
CA ARG A 707 1.00 -19.53 -3.24
C ARG A 707 1.42 -18.06 -3.31
N THR A 708 0.70 -17.24 -4.07
CA THR A 708 0.90 -15.78 -4.14
C THR A 708 0.73 -15.11 -2.78
N ARG A 709 -0.29 -15.49 -2.01
CA ARG A 709 -0.52 -14.95 -0.65
C ARG A 709 0.63 -15.28 0.30
N VAL A 710 1.12 -16.52 0.26
CA VAL A 710 2.23 -16.97 1.10
C VAL A 710 3.53 -16.26 0.70
N LEU A 711 3.83 -16.13 -0.60
CA LEU A 711 4.99 -15.39 -1.08
C LEU A 711 4.96 -13.92 -0.63
N ASN A 712 3.80 -13.25 -0.76
CA ASN A 712 3.61 -11.88 -0.28
C ASN A 712 3.85 -11.74 1.23
N SER A 713 3.33 -12.68 2.04
CA SER A 713 3.57 -12.68 3.49
C SER A 713 5.06 -12.83 3.83
N ARG A 714 5.78 -13.71 3.13
CA ARG A 714 7.22 -13.91 3.33
C ARG A 714 8.06 -12.72 2.88
N LEU A 715 7.68 -12.10 1.76
CA LEU A 715 8.28 -10.85 1.28
C LEU A 715 8.14 -9.73 2.32
N ASN A 716 6.96 -9.58 2.93
CA ASN A 716 6.72 -8.58 3.97
C ASN A 716 7.63 -8.81 5.18
N MET A 717 7.76 -10.05 5.66
CA MET A 717 8.65 -10.39 6.78
C MET A 717 10.12 -10.03 6.49
N CYS A 718 10.60 -10.29 5.28
CA CYS A 718 11.98 -9.93 4.90
C CYS A 718 12.16 -8.41 4.77
N CYS A 719 11.16 -7.70 4.23
CA CYS A 719 11.16 -6.24 4.16
C CYS A 719 11.23 -5.61 5.55
N GLU A 720 10.38 -6.05 6.49
CA GLU A 720 10.39 -5.62 7.90
C GLU A 720 11.77 -5.84 8.54
N LEU A 721 12.40 -7.00 8.30
CA LEU A 721 13.75 -7.26 8.78
C LEU A 721 14.77 -6.26 8.22
N THR A 722 14.71 -5.95 6.93
CA THR A 722 15.63 -4.95 6.34
C THR A 722 15.39 -3.54 6.89
N GLU A 723 14.14 -3.20 7.20
CA GLU A 723 13.77 -1.91 7.80
C GLU A 723 14.33 -1.78 9.21
N ILE A 724 14.16 -2.81 10.05
CA ILE A 724 14.74 -2.87 11.40
C ILE A 724 16.26 -2.71 11.35
N LEU A 725 16.93 -3.40 10.42
CA LEU A 725 18.37 -3.29 10.21
C LEU A 725 18.79 -1.88 9.76
N SER A 726 18.05 -1.27 8.84
CA SER A 726 18.30 0.09 8.37
C SER A 726 18.19 1.10 9.52
N ASN A 727 17.13 1.01 10.33
CA ASN A 727 16.90 1.85 11.49
C ASN A 727 18.02 1.72 12.53
N HIS A 728 18.47 0.50 12.82
CA HIS A 728 19.60 0.29 13.74
C HIS A 728 20.92 0.91 13.20
N LEU A 729 21.19 0.78 11.90
CA LEU A 729 22.35 1.41 11.25
C LEU A 729 22.25 2.94 11.24
N GLN A 730 21.05 3.51 11.19
CA GLN A 730 20.83 4.95 11.33
C GLN A 730 21.12 5.42 12.76
N SER A 731 20.60 4.72 13.77
CA SER A 731 20.88 5.04 15.19
C SER A 731 22.36 4.97 15.53
N ARG A 732 23.10 3.96 15.05
CA ARG A 732 24.57 3.90 15.28
C ARG A 732 25.31 5.08 14.67
N HIS A 733 24.87 5.59 13.53
CA HIS A 733 25.48 6.75 12.91
C HIS A 733 25.14 8.05 13.63
N ALA A 734 23.89 8.21 14.09
CA ALA A 734 23.52 9.33 14.95
C ALA A 734 24.39 9.35 16.21
N CYS A 735 24.54 8.21 16.88
CA CYS A 735 25.41 8.07 18.05
C CYS A 735 26.89 8.37 17.71
N ARG A 736 27.42 7.90 16.57
CA ARG A 736 28.79 8.25 16.14
C ARG A 736 28.96 9.75 15.90
N LEU A 737 27.95 10.40 15.32
CA LEU A 737 27.95 11.84 15.08
C LEU A 737 27.87 12.62 16.41
N GLU A 738 27.07 12.16 17.36
CA GLU A 738 27.03 12.68 18.73
C GLU A 738 28.39 12.57 19.41
N TRP A 739 29.04 11.40 19.37
CA TRP A 739 30.38 11.22 19.92
C TRP A 739 31.42 12.14 19.26
N MET A 740 31.32 12.35 17.94
CA MET A 740 32.18 13.30 17.24
C MET A 740 31.95 14.73 17.73
N ILE A 741 30.70 15.14 17.96
CA ILE A 741 30.35 16.45 18.52
C ILE A 741 30.88 16.59 19.95
N ILE A 742 30.68 15.59 20.81
CA ILE A 742 31.19 15.60 22.20
C ILE A 742 32.72 15.75 22.20
N LEU A 743 33.41 15.01 21.34
CA LEU A 743 34.87 15.12 21.21
C LEU A 743 35.31 16.51 20.76
N LEU A 744 34.61 17.11 19.78
CA LEU A 744 34.90 18.47 19.32
C LEU A 744 34.72 19.51 20.43
N ILE A 745 33.66 19.40 21.23
CA ILE A 745 33.43 20.28 22.39
C ILE A 745 34.52 20.08 23.44
N LEU A 746 34.92 18.84 23.72
CA LEU A 746 35.96 18.54 24.70
C LEU A 746 37.32 19.15 24.30
N VAL A 747 37.66 19.09 23.01
CA VAL A 747 38.87 19.74 22.46
C VAL A 747 38.81 21.26 22.63
N GLU A 748 37.65 21.88 22.36
CA GLU A 748 37.47 23.34 22.55
C GLU A 748 37.65 23.75 24.02
N VAL A 749 37.03 23.02 24.93
CA VAL A 749 37.15 23.27 26.38
C VAL A 749 38.60 23.09 26.84
N ALA A 750 39.33 22.11 26.29
CA ALA A 750 40.74 21.91 26.61
C ALA A 750 41.62 23.10 26.14
N PHE A 751 41.37 23.65 24.96
CA PHE A 751 42.07 24.86 24.49
C PHE A 751 41.78 26.07 25.36
N GLU A 752 40.51 26.31 25.73
CA GLU A 752 40.15 27.45 26.58
C GLU A 752 40.72 27.30 28.00
N ALA A 753 40.72 26.07 28.55
CA ALA A 753 41.34 25.78 29.85
C ALA A 753 42.86 26.01 29.82
N PHE A 754 43.54 25.61 28.73
CA PHE A 754 44.97 25.88 28.53
C PHE A 754 45.25 27.38 28.47
N TYR A 755 44.46 28.15 27.70
CA TYR A 755 44.59 29.60 27.60
C TYR A 755 44.34 30.32 28.94
N TYR A 756 43.35 29.86 29.72
CA TYR A 756 43.10 30.39 31.06
C TYR A 756 44.28 30.12 32.02
N TYR A 757 44.89 28.93 31.93
CA TYR A 757 46.05 28.58 32.73
C TYR A 757 47.25 29.47 32.42
N GLU A 758 47.55 29.69 31.14
CA GLU A 758 48.64 30.56 30.68
C GLU A 758 48.47 32.01 31.19
N ARG A 759 47.29 32.59 31.03
CA ARG A 759 46.96 33.93 31.59
C ARG A 759 47.12 34.03 33.10
N ARG A 760 46.85 32.94 33.83
CA ARG A 760 47.00 32.93 35.30
C ARG A 760 48.47 32.88 35.71
N GLN A 761 49.32 32.22 34.93
CA GLN A 761 50.77 32.22 35.13
C GLN A 761 51.36 33.61 34.85
N GLU A 762 50.95 34.27 33.76
CA GLU A 762 51.36 35.65 33.46
C GLU A 762 51.00 36.61 34.61
N LYS A 763 49.78 36.53 35.14
CA LYS A 763 49.35 37.35 36.28
C LYS A 763 50.16 37.08 37.56
N LYS A 764 50.56 35.83 37.81
CA LYS A 764 51.42 35.49 38.96
C LYS A 764 52.84 36.02 38.79
N GLN A 765 53.39 36.00 37.57
CA GLN A 765 54.71 36.59 37.31
C GLN A 765 54.69 38.11 37.49
N LEU A 766 53.64 38.79 37.02
CA LEU A 766 53.48 40.23 37.21
C LEU A 766 53.35 40.66 38.68
N SER A 767 52.70 39.86 39.53
CA SER A 767 52.57 40.15 40.96
C SER A 767 53.83 39.88 41.78
N ILE A 768 54.82 39.16 41.22
CA ILE A 768 56.10 38.87 41.89
C ILE A 768 57.17 39.92 41.49
N SER A 769 56.95 40.66 40.39
CA SER A 769 57.84 41.72 39.88
C SER A 769 57.51 43.15 40.35
N THR A 770 56.41 43.33 41.08
CA THR A 770 56.03 44.56 41.80
C THR A 770 56.15 44.33 43.29
#